data_AF-A0A926ZDS9-F1
#
_entry.id   AF-A0A926ZDS9-F1
#
_cell.length_a   1.000
_cell.length_b   1.000
_cell.length_c   1.000
_cell.angle_alpha   90.00
_cell.angle_beta   90.00
_cell.angle_gamma   90.00
#
_symmetry.space_group_name_H-M   'P 1'
#
loop_
_entity.id
_entity.type
_entity.pdbx_description
1 polymer ?
#
loop_
_entity_poly.entity_id
_entity_poly.type
_entity_poly.pdbx_seq_one_letter_code
_entity_poly.pdbx_strand_id
1 'polypeptide(L)'
;MKFSLFNFSSGEGSTSQDKYRLVIEGAKFADQNGFSSVWVPERHFSAMGCLFPSPQLLLAALARETTQINLRAGSVLLPLHNSIQIAEDWAMLDNLSGGRVGLACATGWHPNDFVLSPHKYQNRHQQLYEDIQILRQLWRGEPIWREGGDGKSVEVKTYPTPIQPELPLWVAAGMSPTTFIKAGEIGANLLTHMQVHDPDELGEKIKLYHQSLIENGYDPKNYEITVWVQAFVEEDAHHAVEKAAAALNDWYKSDAPLMFSGFSFLHKGKKLDITQLTAADFQDYVRFVCDRLVERNMAIFGSPESCCKSIQKFQAIGVTEVACQVDFGLPSELVLQSLPYLKELKDKFNAQQHLGQPQIVQHRALTPKKEAVQQDNLHLQEIRDRCPEELTGAKFYQRYQQLGFEYGSSFRGIEHIWRRDGEVLGRVQLPEALQQESNIDLNHPAFIDSCVQVLLAALPADIGYHPGVLYFAGMRGFHIYQALTPQVWCHAIARSESNFTNLNHVEGDVKILNEQGQILAEVLGLRVRDLERDMHDEQLQDEQQQNVNDWLYTIEWQRQPRPSMANAQQTNHSGSWIIFADSLGVSNRLKVLLEAQGDICITVLSGENYKVLETGNYQVNPTCPEDFQQLFQELALLEQIPLQGVIHLWSLEVPTEITLDSLETAQKVGCGSVLSLVQAFTKIHWQHPVRLWLVSTGSQPVTSQDMSLSVAQSPLWGLAKTINYEYPELLCTSVDLSSQILPQECQSLFEELLSHERETQIALRGNQRYVARLAQRTGSVSQSKPAPSLFASQATYLITGGLGALGLLVTEWMANQGANHLLLIGRSGISQKAQATLNQLQQKGIQIEVCRADVSNLEDITRVLQTIQTTMPPLKGIIHAAGVIDDGILEQQTWERLTRIMAPKIQGSWNLHQLTQNLSLDFFVCFSSVASLLGSPGQGNYAAANAFMDALIHYRRASGLPGLSINWGLWQASGMAAHLGSQVQNRIAAQGVEMISPTQGLQILETLLSRNATQVGVLPIDWPKFLRQFSSGHEPSLLLGIAEQVQQLVKNEQPNTEKVDFLRQWQEANVGDRHSLLTTYTQQLVAKVLGHGSSQIDIQQPLINLGIDSFMSVELKNALKNSINADIPIVRFLQGISVTHLVDLLEEQLAGNPVKQDNSLHQRVAGEL
;
A
#
# COMPACT_ATOMS: atom_id res chain seq x y z
N MET A 1 -35.74 -7.22 16.55
CA MET A 1 -35.09 -7.51 15.25
C MET A 1 -35.80 -8.71 14.62
N LYS A 2 -36.11 -8.68 13.31
CA LYS A 2 -36.68 -9.84 12.61
C LYS A 2 -35.55 -10.79 12.15
N PHE A 3 -35.82 -12.09 12.17
CA PHE A 3 -34.91 -13.14 11.69
C PHE A 3 -35.59 -13.95 10.61
N SER A 4 -34.87 -14.23 9.54
CA SER A 4 -35.39 -14.92 8.35
C SER A 4 -34.38 -15.90 7.80
N LEU A 5 -34.83 -16.90 7.06
CA LEU A 5 -33.96 -17.81 6.35
C LEU A 5 -33.77 -17.34 4.91
N PHE A 6 -32.55 -17.42 4.39
CA PHE A 6 -32.22 -17.09 3.02
C PHE A 6 -31.55 -18.29 2.36
N ASN A 7 -32.12 -18.78 1.27
CA ASN A 7 -31.58 -19.92 0.53
C ASN A 7 -31.11 -19.42 -0.83
N PHE A 8 -29.81 -19.49 -1.10
CA PHE A 8 -29.20 -19.05 -2.35
C PHE A 8 -28.55 -20.17 -3.15
N SER A 9 -28.29 -21.33 -2.54
CA SER A 9 -27.63 -22.52 -3.10
C SER A 9 -26.23 -22.29 -3.69
N SER A 10 -25.25 -23.08 -3.24
CA SER A 10 -23.91 -23.13 -3.83
C SER A 10 -23.79 -24.03 -5.07
N GLY A 11 -24.83 -24.78 -5.43
CA GLY A 11 -24.83 -25.75 -6.52
C GLY A 11 -26.01 -26.72 -6.48
N GLU A 12 -26.03 -27.75 -7.35
CA GLU A 12 -27.14 -28.71 -7.42
C GLU A 12 -27.23 -29.68 -6.23
N GLY A 13 -26.30 -29.59 -5.27
CA GLY A 13 -26.16 -30.51 -4.14
C GLY A 13 -25.41 -31.81 -4.49
N SER A 14 -25.13 -32.64 -3.49
CA SER A 14 -24.35 -33.89 -3.63
C SER A 14 -25.18 -35.13 -3.99
N THR A 15 -26.52 -35.07 -3.86
CA THR A 15 -27.43 -36.20 -4.14
C THR A 15 -28.59 -35.78 -5.04
N SER A 16 -28.72 -36.43 -6.21
CA SER A 16 -29.68 -36.07 -7.26
C SER A 16 -31.16 -36.27 -6.89
N GLN A 17 -31.46 -37.03 -5.82
CA GLN A 17 -32.82 -37.43 -5.47
C GLN A 17 -33.59 -36.41 -4.62
N ASP A 18 -32.94 -35.38 -4.04
CA ASP A 18 -33.63 -34.49 -3.10
C ASP A 18 -33.10 -33.04 -3.06
N LYS A 19 -33.06 -32.39 -4.23
CA LYS A 19 -32.46 -31.06 -4.40
C LYS A 19 -33.15 -29.93 -3.60
N TYR A 20 -34.41 -30.10 -3.22
CA TYR A 20 -35.23 -29.04 -2.58
C TYR A 20 -35.56 -29.30 -1.10
N ARG A 21 -35.22 -30.47 -0.54
CA ARG A 21 -35.55 -30.80 0.86
C ARG A 21 -35.04 -29.78 1.86
N LEU A 22 -33.82 -29.27 1.70
CA LEU A 22 -33.28 -28.29 2.65
C LEU A 22 -34.17 -27.05 2.74
N VAL A 23 -34.60 -26.50 1.59
CA VAL A 23 -35.44 -25.30 1.55
C VAL A 23 -36.83 -25.59 2.11
N ILE A 24 -37.41 -26.75 1.78
CA ILE A 24 -38.76 -27.14 2.25
C ILE A 24 -38.77 -27.37 3.76
N GLU A 25 -37.85 -28.18 4.27
CA GLU A 25 -37.78 -28.50 5.71
C GLU A 25 -37.31 -27.30 6.53
N GLY A 26 -36.38 -26.50 6.00
CA GLY A 26 -36.00 -25.21 6.59
C GLY A 26 -37.17 -24.24 6.68
N ALA A 27 -38.01 -24.16 5.63
CA ALA A 27 -39.20 -23.31 5.64
C ALA A 27 -40.24 -23.78 6.67
N LYS A 28 -40.51 -25.10 6.75
CA LYS A 28 -41.39 -25.67 7.80
C LYS A 28 -40.89 -25.39 9.20
N PHE A 29 -39.58 -25.56 9.42
CA PHE A 29 -38.97 -25.22 10.70
C PHE A 29 -39.15 -23.74 11.02
N ALA A 30 -38.84 -22.86 10.08
CA ALA A 30 -38.95 -21.41 10.24
C ALA A 30 -40.39 -20.97 10.55
N ASP A 31 -41.38 -21.56 9.85
CA ASP A 31 -42.82 -21.38 10.05
C ASP A 31 -43.24 -21.72 11.49
N GLN A 32 -42.76 -22.85 12.00
CA GLN A 32 -43.10 -23.35 13.35
C GLN A 32 -42.37 -22.62 14.48
N ASN A 33 -41.28 -21.91 14.17
CA ASN A 33 -40.37 -21.34 15.19
C ASN A 33 -40.31 -19.80 15.18
N GLY A 34 -41.26 -19.15 14.51
CA GLY A 34 -41.44 -17.70 14.57
C GLY A 34 -40.33 -16.91 13.88
N PHE A 35 -39.84 -17.42 12.74
CA PHE A 35 -39.06 -16.63 11.80
C PHE A 35 -39.99 -15.77 10.93
N SER A 36 -39.49 -14.64 10.46
CA SER A 36 -40.27 -13.62 9.74
C SER A 36 -40.54 -14.04 8.29
N SER A 37 -39.52 -14.51 7.58
CA SER A 37 -39.63 -14.87 6.17
C SER A 37 -38.66 -15.98 5.75
N VAL A 38 -38.97 -16.62 4.62
CA VAL A 38 -38.04 -17.42 3.82
C VAL A 38 -37.81 -16.69 2.50
N TRP A 39 -36.55 -16.50 2.17
CA TRP A 39 -36.10 -15.85 0.95
C TRP A 39 -35.46 -16.86 -0.01
N VAL A 40 -35.77 -16.74 -1.30
CA VAL A 40 -35.13 -17.46 -2.40
C VAL A 40 -34.81 -16.50 -3.55
N PRO A 41 -33.62 -16.55 -4.18
CA PRO A 41 -33.27 -15.62 -5.25
C PRO A 41 -33.94 -16.00 -6.57
N GLU A 42 -33.68 -15.19 -7.59
CA GLU A 42 -33.86 -15.59 -8.99
C GLU A 42 -32.48 -15.63 -9.66
N ARG A 43 -32.10 -16.78 -10.23
CA ARG A 43 -30.82 -16.99 -10.91
C ARG A 43 -30.95 -17.87 -12.14
N HIS A 44 -30.40 -17.41 -13.26
CA HIS A 44 -30.42 -18.13 -14.52
C HIS A 44 -29.02 -18.58 -14.92
N PHE A 45 -28.96 -19.68 -15.68
CA PHE A 45 -27.80 -20.12 -16.47
C PHE A 45 -26.43 -20.11 -15.74
N SER A 46 -26.41 -20.28 -14.41
CA SER A 46 -25.21 -20.31 -13.58
C SER A 46 -25.29 -21.43 -12.55
N ALA A 47 -24.14 -21.98 -12.15
CA ALA A 47 -24.08 -23.10 -11.21
C ALA A 47 -24.51 -22.66 -9.79
N MET A 48 -24.17 -21.43 -9.41
CA MET A 48 -24.56 -20.81 -8.15
C MET A 48 -26.02 -20.32 -8.22
N GLY A 49 -26.86 -20.72 -7.27
CA GLY A 49 -28.30 -20.44 -7.28
C GLY A 49 -29.10 -21.17 -8.35
N CYS A 50 -28.51 -22.19 -8.99
CA CYS A 50 -29.15 -23.00 -10.04
C CYS A 50 -30.50 -23.62 -9.66
N LEU A 51 -30.79 -23.78 -8.36
CA LEU A 51 -32.06 -24.31 -7.89
C LEU A 51 -33.23 -23.33 -8.02
N PHE A 52 -32.95 -22.04 -8.27
CA PHE A 52 -33.93 -20.95 -8.20
C PHE A 52 -34.05 -20.11 -9.50
N PRO A 53 -34.26 -20.70 -10.69
CA PRO A 53 -34.52 -19.93 -11.90
C PRO A 53 -35.91 -19.31 -11.95
N SER A 54 -36.84 -19.77 -11.11
CA SER A 54 -38.22 -19.28 -11.07
C SER A 54 -38.74 -19.33 -9.63
N PRO A 55 -38.41 -18.32 -8.80
CA PRO A 55 -38.72 -18.34 -7.37
C PRO A 55 -40.21 -18.48 -7.09
N GLN A 56 -41.09 -17.93 -7.94
CA GLN A 56 -42.53 -18.02 -7.78
C GLN A 56 -43.05 -19.47 -7.76
N LEU A 57 -42.43 -20.39 -8.52
CA LEU A 57 -42.84 -21.80 -8.55
C LEU A 57 -42.53 -22.50 -7.24
N LEU A 58 -41.32 -22.29 -6.71
CA LEU A 58 -40.91 -22.88 -5.44
C LEU A 58 -41.69 -22.26 -4.27
N LEU A 59 -41.87 -20.94 -4.27
CA LEU A 59 -42.65 -20.26 -3.25
C LEU A 59 -44.12 -20.73 -3.28
N ALA A 60 -44.69 -21.05 -4.45
CA ALA A 60 -46.04 -21.62 -4.53
C ALA A 60 -46.14 -23.01 -3.87
N ALA A 61 -45.09 -23.83 -4.00
CA ALA A 61 -45.00 -25.09 -3.27
C ALA A 61 -44.89 -24.84 -1.74
N LEU A 62 -44.02 -23.92 -1.33
CA LEU A 62 -43.86 -23.56 0.09
C LEU A 62 -45.12 -22.92 0.69
N ALA A 63 -45.92 -22.21 -0.10
CA ALA A 63 -47.21 -21.65 0.32
C ALA A 63 -48.18 -22.73 0.80
N ARG A 64 -48.08 -23.95 0.26
CA ARG A 64 -48.88 -25.11 0.69
C ARG A 64 -48.28 -25.84 1.88
N GLU A 65 -46.96 -25.80 2.04
CA GLU A 65 -46.23 -26.45 3.14
C GLU A 65 -46.15 -25.59 4.42
N THR A 66 -46.47 -24.30 4.33
CA THR A 66 -46.32 -23.33 5.44
C THR A 66 -47.59 -22.50 5.65
N THR A 67 -47.77 -21.98 6.85
CA THR A 67 -49.02 -21.31 7.24
C THR A 67 -48.87 -19.88 7.74
N GLN A 68 -47.71 -19.52 8.29
CA GLN A 68 -47.47 -18.24 8.98
C GLN A 68 -46.33 -17.42 8.34
N ILE A 69 -45.30 -18.08 7.83
CA ILE A 69 -44.08 -17.42 7.36
C ILE A 69 -44.30 -16.66 6.06
N ASN A 70 -43.64 -15.50 5.92
CA ASN A 70 -43.68 -14.75 4.66
C ASN A 70 -42.77 -15.41 3.61
N LEU A 71 -43.24 -15.39 2.36
CA LEU A 71 -42.60 -16.04 1.22
C LEU A 71 -42.05 -14.97 0.29
N ARG A 72 -40.73 -14.81 0.25
CA ARG A 72 -40.10 -13.67 -0.40
C ARG A 72 -39.12 -14.09 -1.49
N ALA A 73 -39.18 -13.42 -2.63
CA ALA A 73 -38.16 -13.54 -3.68
C ALA A 73 -37.05 -12.51 -3.47
N GLY A 74 -35.78 -12.93 -3.49
CA GLY A 74 -34.63 -12.12 -3.11
C GLY A 74 -33.96 -11.33 -4.25
N SER A 75 -34.31 -11.58 -5.51
CA SER A 75 -33.69 -10.88 -6.65
C SER A 75 -34.45 -11.02 -7.97
N VAL A 76 -35.75 -10.70 -8.00
CA VAL A 76 -36.54 -10.77 -9.24
C VAL A 76 -35.97 -9.80 -10.27
N LEU A 77 -35.48 -10.34 -11.39
CA LEU A 77 -34.75 -9.56 -12.39
C LEU A 77 -35.74 -8.89 -13.36
N LEU A 78 -36.42 -7.82 -12.91
CA LEU A 78 -37.48 -7.16 -13.70
C LEU A 78 -37.09 -6.87 -15.15
N PRO A 79 -35.88 -6.36 -15.46
CA PRO A 79 -35.49 -6.08 -16.85
C PRO A 79 -35.47 -7.32 -17.76
N LEU A 80 -35.42 -8.55 -17.23
CA LEU A 80 -35.45 -9.77 -18.02
C LEU A 80 -36.86 -10.20 -18.43
N HIS A 81 -37.86 -9.77 -17.67
CA HIS A 81 -39.21 -10.30 -17.75
C HIS A 81 -40.20 -9.25 -18.25
N ASN A 82 -41.43 -9.73 -18.47
CA ASN A 82 -42.57 -8.86 -18.69
C ASN A 82 -43.22 -8.53 -17.33
N SER A 83 -43.35 -7.24 -17.01
CA SER A 83 -43.96 -6.77 -15.76
C SER A 83 -45.42 -7.22 -15.59
N ILE A 84 -46.15 -7.45 -16.69
CA ILE A 84 -47.51 -8.01 -16.67
C ILE A 84 -47.49 -9.46 -16.16
N GLN A 85 -46.59 -10.28 -16.71
CA GLN A 85 -46.47 -11.69 -16.30
C GLN A 85 -46.08 -11.80 -14.82
N ILE A 86 -45.14 -10.97 -14.36
CA ILE A 86 -44.74 -10.93 -12.95
C ILE A 86 -45.93 -10.55 -12.06
N ALA A 87 -46.73 -9.55 -12.46
CA ALA A 87 -47.90 -9.15 -11.70
C ALA A 87 -48.90 -10.33 -11.55
N GLU A 88 -49.19 -11.05 -12.62
CA GLU A 88 -50.11 -12.20 -12.59
C GLU A 88 -49.56 -13.38 -11.78
N ASP A 89 -48.30 -13.75 -12.01
CA ASP A 89 -47.62 -14.84 -11.30
C ASP A 89 -47.60 -14.59 -9.79
N TRP A 90 -47.24 -13.38 -9.37
CA TRP A 90 -47.20 -13.04 -7.95
C TRP A 90 -48.58 -12.84 -7.34
N ALA A 91 -49.57 -12.35 -8.10
CA ALA A 91 -50.93 -12.27 -7.62
C ALA A 91 -51.54 -13.67 -7.38
N MET A 92 -51.22 -14.63 -8.26
CA MET A 92 -51.59 -16.03 -8.05
C MET A 92 -50.93 -16.59 -6.78
N LEU A 93 -49.63 -16.35 -6.61
CA LEU A 93 -48.89 -16.79 -5.42
C LEU A 93 -49.42 -16.14 -4.13
N ASP A 94 -49.79 -14.86 -4.18
CA ASP A 94 -50.41 -14.13 -3.07
C ASP A 94 -51.71 -14.81 -2.64
N ASN A 95 -52.55 -15.20 -3.61
CA ASN A 95 -53.77 -15.96 -3.37
C ASN A 95 -53.49 -17.36 -2.79
N LEU A 96 -52.49 -18.07 -3.31
CA LEU A 96 -52.14 -19.41 -2.83
C LEU A 96 -51.57 -19.40 -1.40
N SER A 97 -50.83 -18.35 -1.04
CA SER A 97 -50.22 -18.18 0.27
C SER A 97 -51.16 -17.56 1.31
N GLY A 98 -52.24 -16.91 0.87
CA GLY A 98 -53.14 -16.18 1.76
C GLY A 98 -52.61 -14.80 2.16
N GLY A 99 -51.93 -14.09 1.26
CA GLY A 99 -51.47 -12.72 1.50
C GLY A 99 -50.06 -12.61 2.11
N ARG A 100 -49.20 -13.62 1.94
CA ARG A 100 -47.90 -13.71 2.64
C ARG A 100 -46.68 -13.45 1.76
N VAL A 101 -46.86 -12.87 0.57
CA VAL A 101 -45.76 -12.78 -0.41
C VAL A 101 -45.10 -11.42 -0.43
N GLY A 102 -43.83 -11.41 -0.78
CA GLY A 102 -43.09 -10.20 -1.10
C GLY A 102 -42.04 -10.46 -2.18
N LEU A 103 -41.55 -9.40 -2.81
CA LEU A 103 -40.51 -9.53 -3.83
C LEU A 103 -39.49 -8.41 -3.76
N ALA A 104 -38.22 -8.76 -3.87
CA ALA A 104 -37.13 -7.84 -4.08
C ALA A 104 -36.80 -7.75 -5.58
N CYS A 105 -36.90 -6.55 -6.14
CA CYS A 105 -36.55 -6.28 -7.52
C CYS A 105 -35.06 -5.98 -7.66
N ALA A 106 -34.44 -6.50 -8.71
CA ALA A 106 -33.03 -6.32 -9.01
C ALA A 106 -32.80 -6.02 -10.49
N THR A 107 -31.73 -5.28 -10.80
CA THR A 107 -31.40 -4.90 -12.18
C THR A 107 -30.80 -6.03 -13.01
N GLY A 108 -30.24 -7.05 -12.37
CA GLY A 108 -29.35 -8.03 -13.01
C GLY A 108 -27.95 -7.46 -13.24
N TRP A 109 -26.92 -8.27 -12.98
CA TRP A 109 -25.52 -7.88 -13.11
C TRP A 109 -24.75 -8.73 -14.12
N HIS A 110 -25.24 -9.94 -14.43
CA HIS A 110 -24.56 -10.88 -15.30
C HIS A 110 -25.11 -10.77 -16.74
N PRO A 111 -24.26 -10.44 -17.75
CA PRO A 111 -24.73 -10.29 -19.13
C PRO A 111 -25.45 -11.51 -19.70
N ASN A 112 -25.05 -12.73 -19.30
CA ASN A 112 -25.65 -13.95 -19.86
C ASN A 112 -27.09 -14.17 -19.39
N ASP A 113 -27.51 -13.59 -18.27
CA ASP A 113 -28.92 -13.67 -17.83
C ASP A 113 -29.84 -12.97 -18.85
N PHE A 114 -29.29 -11.97 -19.57
CA PHE A 114 -30.01 -11.20 -20.57
C PHE A 114 -30.14 -11.91 -21.91
N VAL A 115 -29.78 -13.20 -22.04
CA VAL A 115 -30.14 -13.98 -23.23
C VAL A 115 -31.65 -13.99 -23.50
N LEU A 116 -32.46 -13.87 -22.44
CA LEU A 116 -33.92 -13.76 -22.52
C LEU A 116 -34.40 -12.39 -23.03
N SER A 117 -33.60 -11.34 -22.84
CA SER A 117 -33.91 -9.96 -23.25
C SER A 117 -32.65 -9.14 -23.55
N PRO A 118 -31.88 -9.45 -24.62
CA PRO A 118 -30.52 -8.92 -24.80
C PRO A 118 -30.47 -7.40 -24.92
N HIS A 119 -31.48 -6.81 -25.58
CA HIS A 119 -31.56 -5.38 -25.85
C HIS A 119 -31.78 -4.52 -24.58
N LYS A 120 -32.25 -5.12 -23.49
CA LYS A 120 -32.51 -4.40 -22.24
C LYS A 120 -31.27 -4.23 -21.36
N TYR A 121 -30.17 -4.93 -21.63
CA TYR A 121 -28.98 -4.91 -20.76
C TYR A 121 -28.40 -3.51 -20.59
N GLN A 122 -28.29 -2.72 -21.66
CA GLN A 122 -27.69 -1.38 -21.60
C GLN A 122 -28.51 -0.41 -20.73
N ASN A 123 -29.85 -0.49 -20.79
CA ASN A 123 -30.76 0.41 -20.07
C ASN A 123 -31.38 -0.20 -18.80
N ARG A 124 -30.85 -1.34 -18.34
CA ARG A 124 -31.44 -2.16 -17.25
C ARG A 124 -31.72 -1.39 -15.95
N HIS A 125 -30.90 -0.40 -15.61
CA HIS A 125 -31.07 0.39 -14.38
C HIS A 125 -32.30 1.29 -14.46
N GLN A 126 -32.53 1.94 -15.61
CA GLN A 126 -33.72 2.76 -15.84
C GLN A 126 -34.97 1.87 -15.95
N GLN A 127 -34.87 0.80 -16.73
CA GLN A 127 -35.95 -0.14 -16.97
C GLN A 127 -36.51 -0.76 -15.68
N LEU A 128 -35.64 -1.06 -14.70
CA LEU A 128 -36.05 -1.57 -13.39
C LEU A 128 -37.12 -0.68 -12.74
N TYR A 129 -36.89 0.62 -12.64
CA TYR A 129 -37.79 1.52 -11.92
C TYR A 129 -39.08 1.81 -12.69
N GLU A 130 -39.01 1.86 -14.02
CA GLU A 130 -40.19 1.92 -14.88
C GLU A 130 -41.07 0.66 -14.72
N ASP A 131 -40.45 -0.52 -14.68
CA ASP A 131 -41.16 -1.78 -14.48
C ASP A 131 -41.72 -1.92 -13.05
N ILE A 132 -41.06 -1.38 -12.02
CA ILE A 132 -41.62 -1.33 -10.65
C ILE A 132 -42.91 -0.50 -10.63
N GLN A 133 -42.95 0.64 -11.31
CA GLN A 133 -44.14 1.48 -11.38
C GLN A 133 -45.30 0.75 -12.06
N ILE A 134 -45.03 0.10 -13.19
CA ILE A 134 -46.02 -0.72 -13.91
C ILE A 134 -46.52 -1.86 -13.01
N LEU A 135 -45.61 -2.54 -12.30
CA LEU A 135 -45.94 -3.65 -11.41
C LEU A 135 -46.85 -3.20 -10.25
N ARG A 136 -46.54 -2.08 -9.60
CA ARG A 136 -47.40 -1.51 -8.53
C ARG A 136 -48.76 -1.08 -9.04
N GLN A 137 -48.81 -0.44 -10.20
CA GLN A 137 -50.06 -0.04 -10.85
C GLN A 137 -50.95 -1.26 -11.11
N LEU A 138 -50.39 -2.28 -11.75
CA LEU A 138 -51.06 -3.55 -12.03
C LEU A 138 -51.48 -4.28 -10.74
N TRP A 139 -50.67 -4.23 -9.68
CA TRP A 139 -51.00 -4.85 -8.39
C TRP A 139 -52.22 -4.22 -7.72
N ARG A 140 -52.35 -2.89 -7.80
CA ARG A 140 -53.53 -2.13 -7.33
C ARG A 140 -54.80 -2.38 -8.14
N GLY A 141 -54.71 -3.19 -9.21
CA GLY A 141 -55.81 -3.46 -10.14
C GLY A 141 -56.06 -2.33 -11.15
N GLU A 142 -55.15 -1.35 -11.23
CA GLU A 142 -55.21 -0.28 -12.22
C GLU A 142 -54.79 -0.81 -13.60
N PRO A 143 -55.49 -0.41 -14.69
CA PRO A 143 -55.15 -0.88 -16.02
C PRO A 143 -53.94 -0.17 -16.62
N ILE A 144 -53.23 -0.87 -17.50
CA ILE A 144 -52.24 -0.30 -18.42
C ILE A 144 -52.61 -0.58 -19.87
N TRP A 145 -52.15 0.24 -20.80
CA TRP A 145 -52.37 0.05 -22.23
C TRP A 145 -51.15 -0.56 -22.91
N ARG A 146 -51.36 -1.58 -23.76
CA ARG A 146 -50.31 -2.25 -24.54
C ARG A 146 -50.78 -2.55 -25.96
N GLU A 147 -49.85 -2.62 -26.89
CA GLU A 147 -50.15 -3.02 -28.27
C GLU A 147 -50.36 -4.55 -28.33
N GLY A 148 -51.50 -4.97 -28.88
CA GLY A 148 -51.81 -6.37 -29.14
C GLY A 148 -51.17 -6.89 -30.42
N GLY A 149 -51.21 -8.20 -30.64
CA GLY A 149 -50.66 -8.83 -31.85
C GLY A 149 -51.33 -8.40 -33.18
N ASP A 150 -52.46 -7.69 -33.11
CA ASP A 150 -53.14 -7.09 -34.26
C ASP A 150 -52.85 -5.57 -34.42
N GLY A 151 -51.91 -5.03 -33.64
CA GLY A 151 -51.52 -3.61 -33.66
C GLY A 151 -52.50 -2.68 -32.93
N LYS A 152 -53.56 -3.21 -32.29
CA LYS A 152 -54.52 -2.39 -31.53
C LYS A 152 -54.10 -2.23 -30.08
N SER A 153 -54.51 -1.12 -29.47
CA SER A 153 -54.32 -0.91 -28.03
C SER A 153 -55.27 -1.83 -27.23
N VAL A 154 -54.70 -2.59 -26.31
CA VAL A 154 -55.38 -3.51 -25.38
C VAL A 154 -55.21 -2.98 -23.96
N GLU A 155 -56.31 -2.88 -23.23
CA GLU A 155 -56.30 -2.59 -21.79
C GLU A 155 -55.97 -3.88 -21.03
N VAL A 156 -54.90 -3.85 -20.23
CA VAL A 156 -54.40 -5.00 -19.46
C VAL A 156 -54.57 -4.74 -17.98
N LYS A 157 -55.08 -5.73 -17.25
CA LYS A 157 -55.23 -5.76 -15.78
C LYS A 157 -54.76 -7.11 -15.24
N THR A 158 -54.33 -7.14 -13.99
CA THR A 158 -53.85 -8.37 -13.31
C THR A 158 -55.01 -9.27 -12.89
N TYR A 159 -54.96 -10.54 -13.30
CA TYR A 159 -55.84 -11.59 -12.79
C TYR A 159 -55.04 -12.84 -12.39
N PRO A 160 -55.33 -13.49 -11.24
CA PRO A 160 -56.31 -13.09 -10.22
C PRO A 160 -55.93 -11.77 -9.54
N THR A 161 -56.89 -11.09 -8.91
CA THR A 161 -56.59 -9.91 -8.11
C THR A 161 -55.82 -10.32 -6.84
N PRO A 162 -54.75 -9.60 -6.46
CA PRO A 162 -54.05 -9.85 -5.20
C PRO A 162 -54.97 -9.73 -3.97
N ILE A 163 -54.65 -10.48 -2.91
CA ILE A 163 -55.23 -10.33 -1.57
C ILE A 163 -54.65 -9.08 -0.89
N GLN A 164 -53.34 -8.88 -1.00
CA GLN A 164 -52.65 -7.73 -0.41
C GLN A 164 -52.93 -6.46 -1.23
N PRO A 165 -53.34 -5.34 -0.59
CA PRO A 165 -53.70 -4.10 -1.31
C PRO A 165 -52.51 -3.40 -1.96
N GLU A 166 -51.32 -3.57 -1.39
CA GLU A 166 -50.05 -3.09 -1.92
C GLU A 166 -49.08 -4.26 -1.95
N LEU A 167 -48.18 -4.26 -2.93
CA LEU A 167 -47.15 -5.28 -3.04
C LEU A 167 -46.02 -4.98 -2.04
N PRO A 168 -45.72 -5.87 -1.07
CA PRO A 168 -44.50 -5.76 -0.28
C PRO A 168 -43.28 -5.88 -1.20
N LEU A 169 -42.62 -4.75 -1.46
CA LEU A 169 -41.58 -4.64 -2.48
C LEU A 169 -40.28 -4.11 -1.88
N TRP A 170 -39.20 -4.81 -2.19
CA TRP A 170 -37.82 -4.41 -1.87
C TRP A 170 -37.08 -4.01 -3.14
N VAL A 171 -36.09 -3.13 -3.01
CA VAL A 171 -35.05 -2.94 -4.01
C VAL A 171 -33.78 -3.62 -3.52
N ALA A 172 -33.23 -4.51 -4.34
CA ALA A 172 -31.96 -5.17 -4.05
C ALA A 172 -30.79 -4.21 -4.36
N ALA A 173 -30.02 -3.85 -3.33
CA ALA A 173 -28.92 -2.91 -3.40
C ALA A 173 -27.57 -3.59 -3.09
N GLY A 174 -26.61 -3.42 -3.99
CA GLY A 174 -25.20 -3.81 -3.80
C GLY A 174 -24.36 -2.62 -3.31
N MET A 175 -23.18 -2.39 -3.90
CA MET A 175 -22.25 -1.37 -3.39
C MET A 175 -22.66 0.10 -3.62
N SER A 176 -23.51 0.38 -4.61
CA SER A 176 -23.78 1.75 -5.07
C SER A 176 -24.70 2.53 -4.12
N PRO A 177 -24.26 3.68 -3.56
CA PRO A 177 -25.13 4.56 -2.76
C PRO A 177 -26.37 5.04 -3.54
N THR A 178 -26.26 5.18 -4.87
CA THR A 178 -27.36 5.59 -5.73
C THR A 178 -28.55 4.63 -5.65
N THR A 179 -28.31 3.33 -5.50
CA THR A 179 -29.41 2.35 -5.39
C THR A 179 -30.15 2.47 -4.06
N PHE A 180 -29.45 2.80 -2.97
CA PHE A 180 -30.06 3.06 -1.66
C PHE A 180 -30.95 4.31 -1.72
N ILE A 181 -30.45 5.39 -2.32
CA ILE A 181 -31.22 6.63 -2.53
C ILE A 181 -32.46 6.32 -3.40
N LYS A 182 -32.28 5.67 -4.54
CA LYS A 182 -33.40 5.35 -5.44
C LYS A 182 -34.48 4.46 -4.80
N ALA A 183 -34.10 3.55 -3.90
CA ALA A 183 -35.06 2.77 -3.12
C ALA A 183 -35.91 3.66 -2.20
N GLY A 184 -35.29 4.68 -1.59
CA GLY A 184 -35.98 5.68 -0.77
C GLY A 184 -36.88 6.60 -1.60
N GLU A 185 -36.41 7.05 -2.77
CA GLU A 185 -37.18 7.91 -3.68
C GLU A 185 -38.53 7.29 -4.08
N ILE A 186 -38.55 5.99 -4.32
CA ILE A 186 -39.78 5.29 -4.74
C ILE A 186 -40.60 4.75 -3.55
N GLY A 187 -40.13 4.92 -2.30
CA GLY A 187 -40.77 4.31 -1.14
C GLY A 187 -40.82 2.78 -1.25
N ALA A 188 -39.67 2.14 -1.41
CA ALA A 188 -39.55 0.68 -1.36
C ALA A 188 -38.77 0.25 -0.11
N ASN A 189 -38.99 -0.98 0.35
CA ASN A 189 -38.11 -1.61 1.33
C ASN A 189 -36.71 -1.83 0.72
N LEU A 190 -35.72 -2.09 1.56
CA LEU A 190 -34.33 -2.23 1.12
C LEU A 190 -33.82 -3.65 1.43
N LEU A 191 -33.34 -4.35 0.41
CA LEU A 191 -32.63 -5.63 0.58
C LEU A 191 -31.17 -5.44 0.19
N THR A 192 -30.24 -5.76 1.07
CA THR A 192 -28.80 -5.67 0.81
C THR A 192 -28.04 -6.81 1.50
N HIS A 193 -26.72 -6.85 1.40
CA HIS A 193 -25.93 -8.00 1.84
C HIS A 193 -24.60 -7.61 2.50
N MET A 194 -24.22 -8.34 3.55
CA MET A 194 -23.01 -8.03 4.34
C MET A 194 -21.70 -8.45 3.65
N GLN A 195 -21.78 -9.19 2.53
CA GLN A 195 -20.59 -9.75 1.85
C GLN A 195 -19.71 -8.72 1.14
N VAL A 196 -20.15 -7.46 0.98
CA VAL A 196 -19.39 -6.39 0.30
C VAL A 196 -19.36 -5.07 1.08
N HIS A 197 -19.89 -5.05 2.29
CA HIS A 197 -19.99 -3.86 3.13
C HIS A 197 -19.32 -4.09 4.47
N ASP A 198 -18.46 -3.17 4.91
CA ASP A 198 -18.22 -3.06 6.34
C ASP A 198 -19.52 -2.57 7.02
N PRO A 199 -19.88 -3.05 8.24
CA PRO A 199 -21.12 -2.64 8.89
C PRO A 199 -21.25 -1.12 9.05
N ASP A 200 -20.15 -0.41 9.26
CA ASP A 200 -20.18 1.05 9.47
C ASP A 200 -20.45 1.77 8.13
N GLU A 201 -19.85 1.28 7.03
CA GLU A 201 -20.13 1.78 5.67
C GLU A 201 -21.59 1.52 5.25
N LEU A 202 -22.14 0.35 5.60
CA LEU A 202 -23.54 0.06 5.37
C LEU A 202 -24.44 1.00 6.16
N GLY A 203 -24.06 1.33 7.39
CA GLY A 203 -24.77 2.31 8.22
C GLY A 203 -24.91 3.67 7.55
N GLU A 204 -23.85 4.19 6.92
CA GLU A 204 -23.93 5.44 6.16
C GLU A 204 -24.87 5.35 4.95
N LYS A 205 -24.89 4.21 4.24
CA LYS A 205 -25.82 4.02 3.11
C LYS A 205 -27.27 3.86 3.57
N ILE A 206 -27.50 3.22 4.71
CA ILE A 206 -28.83 3.16 5.34
C ILE A 206 -29.31 4.57 5.72
N LYS A 207 -28.43 5.45 6.21
CA LYS A 207 -28.79 6.85 6.46
C LYS A 207 -29.22 7.56 5.18
N LEU A 208 -28.52 7.35 4.06
CA LEU A 208 -28.91 7.91 2.75
C LEU A 208 -30.28 7.40 2.29
N TYR A 209 -30.56 6.11 2.49
CA TYR A 209 -31.88 5.53 2.20
C TYR A 209 -32.98 6.15 3.06
N HIS A 210 -32.78 6.27 4.38
CA HIS A 210 -33.75 6.93 5.28
C HIS A 210 -33.96 8.39 4.93
N GLN A 211 -32.88 9.12 4.63
CA GLN A 211 -32.95 10.51 4.21
C GLN A 211 -33.79 10.65 2.93
N SER A 212 -33.55 9.78 1.95
CA SER A 212 -34.32 9.78 0.71
C SER A 212 -35.80 9.41 0.90
N LEU A 213 -36.14 8.49 1.80
CA LEU A 213 -37.53 8.22 2.18
C LEU A 213 -38.20 9.49 2.73
N ILE A 214 -37.55 10.17 3.68
CA ILE A 214 -38.06 11.40 4.31
C ILE A 214 -38.28 12.49 3.26
N GLU A 215 -37.31 12.71 2.38
CA GLU A 215 -37.37 13.70 1.30
C GLU A 215 -38.54 13.45 0.34
N ASN A 216 -38.91 12.18 0.15
CA ASN A 216 -40.00 11.78 -0.76
C ASN A 216 -41.32 11.53 -0.03
N GLY A 217 -41.45 11.99 1.23
CA GLY A 217 -42.71 11.99 1.98
C GLY A 217 -43.07 10.64 2.62
N TYR A 218 -42.10 9.74 2.77
CA TYR A 218 -42.25 8.45 3.40
C TYR A 218 -41.68 8.45 4.83
N ASP A 219 -42.39 7.86 5.79
CA ASP A 219 -41.87 7.66 7.15
C ASP A 219 -40.95 6.42 7.18
N PRO A 220 -39.65 6.55 7.48
CA PRO A 220 -38.71 5.43 7.52
C PRO A 220 -39.15 4.27 8.42
N LYS A 221 -39.91 4.53 9.49
CA LYS A 221 -40.38 3.48 10.41
C LYS A 221 -41.31 2.46 9.75
N ASN A 222 -41.92 2.81 8.63
CA ASN A 222 -42.82 1.94 7.89
C ASN A 222 -42.09 1.03 6.88
N TYR A 223 -40.77 1.17 6.74
CA TYR A 223 -39.98 0.44 5.75
C TYR A 223 -38.99 -0.54 6.40
N GLU A 224 -38.82 -1.69 5.75
CA GLU A 224 -37.92 -2.74 6.19
C GLU A 224 -36.56 -2.63 5.53
N ILE A 225 -35.50 -2.82 6.32
CA ILE A 225 -34.12 -2.97 5.85
C ILE A 225 -33.71 -4.41 6.19
N THR A 226 -33.66 -5.22 5.14
CA THR A 226 -33.27 -6.63 5.22
C THR A 226 -31.81 -6.76 4.82
N VAL A 227 -30.98 -7.29 5.71
CA VAL A 227 -29.58 -7.64 5.39
C VAL A 227 -29.44 -9.14 5.31
N TRP A 228 -29.04 -9.60 4.14
CA TRP A 228 -28.63 -10.98 3.91
C TRP A 228 -27.20 -11.21 4.39
N VAL A 229 -26.99 -12.22 5.23
CA VAL A 229 -25.70 -12.54 5.88
C VAL A 229 -25.53 -14.04 6.05
N GLN A 230 -24.31 -14.54 5.84
CA GLN A 230 -23.99 -15.96 6.06
C GLN A 230 -24.10 -16.34 7.54
N ALA A 231 -24.76 -17.45 7.81
CA ALA A 231 -25.06 -17.88 9.17
C ALA A 231 -24.88 -19.39 9.37
N PHE A 232 -24.09 -19.75 10.37
CA PHE A 232 -23.94 -21.11 10.84
C PHE A 232 -23.69 -21.10 12.35
N VAL A 233 -24.65 -21.63 13.12
CA VAL A 233 -24.66 -21.55 14.58
C VAL A 233 -24.69 -22.96 15.16
N GLU A 234 -23.78 -23.26 16.07
CA GLU A 234 -23.74 -24.52 16.83
C GLU A 234 -23.51 -24.23 18.32
N GLU A 235 -23.45 -25.27 19.16
CA GLU A 235 -23.13 -25.12 20.57
C GLU A 235 -21.69 -24.59 20.78
N ASP A 236 -20.73 -25.17 20.05
CA ASP A 236 -19.32 -24.78 20.10
C ASP A 236 -19.00 -23.74 19.02
N ALA A 237 -18.56 -22.56 19.45
CA ALA A 237 -18.27 -21.46 18.54
C ALA A 237 -17.09 -21.75 17.60
N HIS A 238 -16.05 -22.48 18.06
CA HIS A 238 -14.88 -22.80 17.26
C HIS A 238 -15.25 -23.78 16.14
N HIS A 239 -15.98 -24.84 16.48
CA HIS A 239 -16.46 -25.82 15.50
C HIS A 239 -17.36 -25.18 14.44
N ALA A 240 -18.22 -24.23 14.84
CA ALA A 240 -19.06 -23.50 13.91
C ALA A 240 -18.22 -22.72 12.89
N VAL A 241 -17.18 -22.01 13.34
CA VAL A 241 -16.29 -21.25 12.44
C VAL A 241 -15.47 -22.17 11.54
N GLU A 242 -14.95 -23.29 12.04
CA GLU A 242 -14.23 -24.29 11.24
C GLU A 242 -15.08 -24.87 10.11
N LYS A 243 -16.30 -25.32 10.41
CA LYS A 243 -17.22 -25.87 9.40
C LYS A 243 -17.66 -24.81 8.39
N ALA A 244 -17.90 -23.58 8.85
CA ALA A 244 -18.23 -22.46 7.98
C ALA A 244 -17.06 -22.13 7.03
N ALA A 245 -15.82 -22.09 7.52
CA ALA A 245 -14.63 -21.87 6.69
C ALA A 245 -14.47 -22.97 5.62
N ALA A 246 -14.69 -24.23 6.00
CA ALA A 246 -14.64 -25.35 5.05
C ALA A 246 -15.71 -25.23 3.96
N ALA A 247 -16.94 -24.85 4.30
CA ALA A 247 -18.01 -24.66 3.32
C ALA A 247 -17.75 -23.47 2.39
N LEU A 248 -17.17 -22.38 2.91
CA LEU A 248 -16.80 -21.21 2.10
C LEU A 248 -15.74 -21.56 1.04
N ASN A 249 -14.87 -22.54 1.29
CA ASN A 249 -13.83 -22.94 0.35
C ASN A 249 -14.43 -23.44 -0.98
N ASP A 250 -15.47 -24.26 -0.92
CA ASP A 250 -16.14 -24.77 -2.11
C ASP A 250 -17.00 -23.69 -2.76
N TRP A 251 -17.61 -22.81 -1.95
CA TRP A 251 -18.38 -21.68 -2.44
C TRP A 251 -17.52 -20.68 -3.23
N TYR A 252 -16.30 -20.37 -2.77
CA TYR A 252 -15.37 -19.45 -3.45
C TYR A 252 -14.74 -20.01 -4.73
N LYS A 253 -14.79 -21.33 -4.96
CA LYS A 253 -14.35 -21.96 -6.22
C LYS A 253 -15.42 -21.94 -7.32
N SER A 254 -16.64 -21.50 -7.01
CA SER A 254 -17.76 -21.39 -7.96
C SER A 254 -17.75 -20.05 -8.72
N ASP A 255 -18.87 -19.65 -9.33
CA ASP A 255 -19.07 -18.31 -9.91
C ASP A 255 -19.19 -17.17 -8.85
N ALA A 256 -19.12 -17.50 -7.55
CA ALA A 256 -19.17 -16.52 -6.45
C ALA A 256 -18.15 -15.37 -6.59
N PRO A 257 -16.88 -15.60 -6.99
CA PRO A 257 -15.91 -14.52 -7.19
C PRO A 257 -16.26 -13.56 -8.33
N LEU A 258 -17.13 -13.94 -9.29
CA LEU A 258 -17.64 -13.01 -10.30
C LEU A 258 -18.68 -12.07 -9.70
N MET A 259 -19.55 -12.59 -8.83
CA MET A 259 -20.57 -11.80 -8.11
C MET A 259 -19.95 -10.90 -7.03
N PHE A 260 -18.85 -11.35 -6.42
CA PHE A 260 -18.14 -10.69 -5.33
C PHE A 260 -16.69 -10.36 -5.71
N SER A 261 -16.46 -10.02 -6.98
CA SER A 261 -15.15 -9.58 -7.52
C SER A 261 -14.56 -8.35 -6.80
N GLY A 262 -15.31 -7.80 -5.84
CA GLY A 262 -14.93 -6.82 -4.85
C GLY A 262 -14.71 -7.36 -3.43
N PHE A 263 -14.04 -8.49 -3.20
CA PHE A 263 -13.37 -8.72 -1.89
C PHE A 263 -12.18 -7.77 -1.65
N SER A 264 -12.05 -6.72 -2.45
CA SER A 264 -11.15 -5.58 -2.26
C SER A 264 -11.36 -4.83 -0.95
N PHE A 265 -12.50 -5.00 -0.24
CA PHE A 265 -12.71 -4.39 1.08
C PHE A 265 -11.99 -5.15 2.21
N LEU A 266 -11.74 -6.46 2.06
CA LEU A 266 -10.86 -7.20 2.98
C LEU A 266 -9.39 -6.91 2.68
N HIS A 267 -9.05 -6.42 1.48
CA HIS A 267 -7.69 -6.10 1.07
C HIS A 267 -7.62 -4.71 0.45
N LYS A 268 -7.62 -3.66 1.29
CA LYS A 268 -7.32 -2.23 1.00
C LYS A 268 -6.73 -1.98 -0.41
N GLY A 269 -7.57 -2.06 -1.46
CA GLY A 269 -7.19 -1.79 -2.85
C GLY A 269 -6.27 -2.78 -3.61
N LYS A 270 -5.80 -3.92 -3.08
CA LYS A 270 -5.01 -4.91 -3.85
C LYS A 270 -5.91 -6.00 -4.45
N LYS A 271 -5.97 -6.12 -5.79
CA LYS A 271 -6.66 -7.23 -6.47
C LYS A 271 -5.80 -8.50 -6.37
N LEU A 272 -6.17 -9.41 -5.47
CA LEU A 272 -5.61 -10.76 -5.42
C LEU A 272 -6.31 -11.62 -6.48
N ASP A 273 -5.55 -12.21 -7.42
CA ASP A 273 -6.09 -13.16 -8.39
C ASP A 273 -6.12 -14.56 -7.77
N ILE A 274 -7.26 -14.91 -7.19
CA ILE A 274 -7.49 -16.20 -6.52
C ILE A 274 -7.34 -17.41 -7.44
N THR A 275 -7.36 -17.21 -8.77
CA THR A 275 -7.22 -18.31 -9.74
C THR A 275 -5.79 -18.83 -9.86
N GLN A 276 -4.82 -18.10 -9.30
CA GLN A 276 -3.39 -18.44 -9.32
C GLN A 276 -2.89 -19.04 -7.99
N LEU A 277 -3.78 -19.17 -7.00
CA LEU A 277 -3.46 -19.79 -5.70
C LEU A 277 -3.43 -21.32 -5.83
N THR A 278 -2.50 -21.97 -5.14
CA THR A 278 -2.55 -23.44 -5.04
C THR A 278 -3.76 -23.87 -4.20
N ALA A 279 -4.15 -25.14 -4.27
CA ALA A 279 -5.31 -25.63 -3.53
C ALA A 279 -5.16 -25.46 -2.00
N ALA A 280 -3.92 -25.50 -1.48
CA ALA A 280 -3.61 -25.27 -0.07
C ALA A 280 -3.69 -23.78 0.29
N ASP A 281 -3.04 -22.90 -0.49
CA ASP A 281 -3.02 -21.45 -0.21
C ASP A 281 -4.42 -20.84 -0.34
N PHE A 282 -5.22 -21.38 -1.26
CA PHE A 282 -6.61 -21.00 -1.40
C PHE A 282 -7.44 -21.40 -0.16
N GLN A 283 -7.19 -22.59 0.42
CA GLN A 283 -7.84 -22.99 1.67
C GLN A 283 -7.44 -22.09 2.85
N ASP A 284 -6.15 -21.78 2.97
CA ASP A 284 -5.63 -20.90 4.02
C ASP A 284 -6.15 -19.46 3.84
N TYR A 285 -6.23 -18.97 2.61
CA TYR A 285 -6.84 -17.68 2.27
C TYR A 285 -8.33 -17.63 2.67
N VAL A 286 -9.10 -18.67 2.35
CA VAL A 286 -10.52 -18.74 2.72
C VAL A 286 -10.69 -18.80 4.24
N ARG A 287 -9.80 -19.51 4.95
CA ARG A 287 -9.81 -19.52 6.40
C ARG A 287 -9.57 -18.13 6.97
N PHE A 288 -8.55 -17.43 6.47
CA PHE A 288 -8.25 -16.06 6.84
C PHE A 288 -9.43 -15.09 6.58
N VAL A 289 -10.12 -15.25 5.44
CA VAL A 289 -11.35 -14.49 5.14
C VAL A 289 -12.44 -14.78 6.17
N CYS A 290 -12.67 -16.05 6.51
CA CYS A 290 -13.68 -16.45 7.49
C CYS A 290 -13.41 -15.85 8.88
N ASP A 291 -12.15 -15.90 9.34
CA ASP A 291 -11.75 -15.32 10.63
C ASP A 291 -11.99 -13.81 10.68
N ARG A 292 -11.70 -13.08 9.59
CA ARG A 292 -12.00 -11.64 9.49
C ARG A 292 -13.49 -11.34 9.47
N LEU A 293 -14.31 -12.16 8.83
CA LEU A 293 -15.76 -11.99 8.82
C LEU A 293 -16.34 -12.11 10.24
N VAL A 294 -15.80 -13.00 11.07
CA VAL A 294 -16.20 -13.14 12.47
C VAL A 294 -15.68 -11.98 13.31
N GLU A 295 -14.39 -11.64 13.22
CA GLU A 295 -13.77 -10.55 13.98
C GLU A 295 -14.49 -9.21 13.77
N ARG A 296 -14.85 -8.91 12.52
CA ARG A 296 -15.53 -7.66 12.15
C ARG A 296 -17.05 -7.68 12.33
N ASN A 297 -17.61 -8.79 12.82
CA ASN A 297 -19.06 -8.98 12.96
C ASN A 297 -19.81 -8.86 11.62
N MET A 298 -19.23 -9.37 10.55
CA MET A 298 -19.78 -9.37 9.19
C MET A 298 -20.48 -10.70 8.83
N ALA A 299 -20.30 -11.74 9.65
CA ALA A 299 -20.99 -13.01 9.53
C ALA A 299 -21.59 -13.47 10.88
N ILE A 300 -22.43 -14.49 10.83
CA ILE A 300 -23.05 -15.13 12.00
C ILE A 300 -22.49 -16.56 12.11
N PHE A 301 -21.21 -16.68 12.47
CA PHE A 301 -20.56 -17.96 12.74
C PHE A 301 -20.17 -18.05 14.21
N GLY A 302 -20.64 -19.09 14.92
CA GLY A 302 -20.31 -19.27 16.34
C GLY A 302 -21.43 -19.89 17.14
N SER A 303 -21.45 -19.60 18.45
CA SER A 303 -22.54 -20.01 19.35
C SER A 303 -23.66 -18.96 19.38
N PRO A 304 -24.87 -19.32 19.89
CA PRO A 304 -25.94 -18.35 20.08
C PRO A 304 -25.50 -17.11 20.88
N GLU A 305 -24.62 -17.25 21.86
CA GLU A 305 -24.09 -16.14 22.65
C GLU A 305 -23.10 -15.28 21.87
N SER A 306 -22.13 -15.90 21.19
CA SER A 306 -21.09 -15.14 20.49
C SER A 306 -21.69 -14.33 19.34
N CYS A 307 -22.68 -14.91 18.65
CA CYS A 307 -23.36 -14.30 17.52
C CYS A 307 -24.30 -13.14 17.89
N CYS A 308 -24.70 -12.99 19.17
CA CYS A 308 -25.50 -11.84 19.58
C CYS A 308 -24.83 -10.49 19.25
N LYS A 309 -23.49 -10.43 19.29
CA LYS A 309 -22.73 -9.20 18.98
C LYS A 309 -22.93 -8.74 17.54
N SER A 310 -22.92 -9.66 16.57
CA SER A 310 -23.19 -9.33 15.16
C SER A 310 -24.59 -8.77 14.98
N ILE A 311 -25.59 -9.38 15.63
CA ILE A 311 -26.98 -8.89 15.56
C ILE A 311 -27.12 -7.50 16.21
N GLN A 312 -26.44 -7.25 17.33
CA GLN A 312 -26.39 -5.92 17.95
C GLN A 312 -25.78 -4.88 17.01
N LYS A 313 -24.68 -5.21 16.33
CA LYS A 313 -24.04 -4.31 15.35
C LYS A 313 -24.97 -4.00 14.19
N PHE A 314 -25.65 -5.01 13.64
CA PHE A 314 -26.63 -4.80 12.55
C PHE A 314 -27.81 -3.95 13.01
N GLN A 315 -28.32 -4.16 14.23
CA GLN A 315 -29.40 -3.33 14.77
C GLN A 315 -28.97 -1.88 14.96
N ALA A 316 -27.75 -1.64 15.45
CA ALA A 316 -27.23 -0.31 15.72
C ALA A 316 -27.14 0.56 14.45
N ILE A 317 -26.91 -0.06 13.29
CA ILE A 317 -26.83 0.64 11.99
C ILE A 317 -28.20 0.74 11.27
N GLY A 318 -29.29 0.35 11.94
CA GLY A 318 -30.66 0.52 11.42
C GLY A 318 -31.23 -0.68 10.65
N VAL A 319 -30.55 -1.85 10.65
CA VAL A 319 -31.12 -3.07 10.08
C VAL A 319 -32.36 -3.48 10.88
N THR A 320 -33.44 -3.86 10.20
CA THR A 320 -34.70 -4.27 10.84
C THR A 320 -34.96 -5.77 10.70
N GLU A 321 -34.37 -6.42 9.69
CA GLU A 321 -34.42 -7.87 9.46
C GLU A 321 -33.05 -8.42 9.06
N VAL A 322 -32.65 -9.52 9.70
CA VAL A 322 -31.46 -10.29 9.33
C VAL A 322 -31.92 -11.56 8.61
N ALA A 323 -31.57 -11.68 7.33
CA ALA A 323 -31.85 -12.85 6.51
C ALA A 323 -30.61 -13.78 6.50
N CYS A 324 -30.68 -14.83 7.29
CA CYS A 324 -29.60 -15.78 7.53
C CYS A 324 -29.45 -16.73 6.33
N GLN A 325 -28.34 -16.61 5.59
CA GLN A 325 -27.98 -17.58 4.57
C GLN A 325 -27.53 -18.87 5.22
N VAL A 326 -28.20 -19.97 4.90
CA VAL A 326 -27.92 -21.27 5.52
C VAL A 326 -27.35 -22.31 4.55
N ASP A 327 -27.39 -22.04 3.24
CA ASP A 327 -27.07 -23.01 2.17
C ASP A 327 -25.89 -22.58 1.28
N PHE A 328 -24.81 -22.10 1.91
CA PHE A 328 -23.58 -21.62 1.24
C PHE A 328 -22.49 -22.69 1.10
N GLY A 329 -22.86 -23.96 0.92
CA GLY A 329 -21.90 -25.09 0.76
C GLY A 329 -21.92 -26.12 1.87
N LEU A 330 -22.71 -25.91 2.93
CA LEU A 330 -22.85 -26.87 4.03
C LEU A 330 -23.75 -28.06 3.64
N PRO A 331 -23.47 -29.29 4.11
CA PRO A 331 -24.34 -30.43 3.92
C PRO A 331 -25.74 -30.19 4.53
N SER A 332 -26.81 -30.58 3.82
CA SER A 332 -28.19 -30.30 4.24
C SER A 332 -28.52 -30.79 5.65
N GLU A 333 -28.02 -31.97 6.05
CA GLU A 333 -28.25 -32.50 7.40
C GLU A 333 -27.61 -31.63 8.49
N LEU A 334 -26.42 -31.08 8.21
CA LEU A 334 -25.71 -30.19 9.14
C LEU A 334 -26.47 -28.87 9.29
N VAL A 335 -26.98 -28.33 8.17
CA VAL A 335 -27.79 -27.11 8.19
C VAL A 335 -29.06 -27.31 9.00
N LEU A 336 -29.80 -28.39 8.76
CA LEU A 336 -31.03 -28.70 9.50
C LEU A 336 -30.77 -28.89 11.01
N GLN A 337 -29.64 -29.51 11.37
CA GLN A 337 -29.19 -29.64 12.77
C GLN A 337 -28.80 -28.30 13.42
N SER A 338 -28.39 -27.31 12.62
CA SER A 338 -28.02 -25.97 13.11
C SER A 338 -29.23 -25.04 13.38
N LEU A 339 -30.38 -25.30 12.75
CA LEU A 339 -31.56 -24.43 12.85
C LEU A 339 -32.09 -24.20 14.29
N PRO A 340 -32.09 -25.20 15.20
CA PRO A 340 -32.42 -24.99 16.60
C PRO A 340 -31.52 -23.96 17.31
N TYR A 341 -30.21 -23.94 17.01
CA TYR A 341 -29.29 -22.95 17.59
C TYR A 341 -29.50 -21.56 16.99
N LEU A 342 -29.86 -21.48 15.71
CA LEU A 342 -30.25 -20.20 15.09
C LEU A 342 -31.54 -19.64 15.72
N LYS A 343 -32.51 -20.51 16.03
CA LYS A 343 -33.69 -20.13 16.83
C LYS A 343 -33.30 -19.67 18.23
N GLU A 344 -32.38 -20.36 18.88
CA GLU A 344 -31.88 -19.97 20.21
C GLU A 344 -31.21 -18.58 20.19
N LEU A 345 -30.39 -18.28 19.17
CA LEU A 345 -29.82 -16.95 18.95
C LEU A 345 -30.93 -15.88 18.84
N LYS A 346 -31.94 -16.14 18.01
CA LYS A 346 -33.11 -15.25 17.84
C LYS A 346 -33.82 -14.99 19.16
N ASP A 347 -34.10 -16.05 19.91
CA ASP A 347 -34.85 -15.97 21.16
C ASP A 347 -34.03 -15.27 22.26
N LYS A 348 -32.73 -15.58 22.37
CA LYS A 348 -31.80 -14.91 23.31
C LYS A 348 -31.69 -13.42 23.05
N PHE A 349 -31.45 -13.05 21.79
CA PHE A 349 -31.32 -11.64 21.42
C PHE A 349 -32.59 -10.84 21.73
N ASN A 350 -33.76 -11.39 21.37
CA ASN A 350 -35.03 -10.71 21.63
C ASN A 350 -35.39 -10.70 23.13
N ALA A 351 -35.03 -11.73 23.91
CA ALA A 351 -35.22 -11.73 25.36
C ALA A 351 -34.35 -10.68 26.07
N GLN A 352 -33.10 -10.48 25.63
CA GLN A 352 -32.21 -9.43 26.16
C GLN A 352 -32.77 -8.01 25.92
N GLN A 353 -33.49 -7.80 24.81
CA GLN A 353 -34.16 -6.51 24.53
C GLN A 353 -35.31 -6.25 25.52
N HIS A 354 -36.00 -7.31 25.98
CA HIS A 354 -37.08 -7.19 26.95
C HIS A 354 -36.61 -7.00 28.40
N LEU A 355 -35.37 -7.37 28.73
CA LEU A 355 -34.72 -7.09 30.02
C LEU A 355 -34.11 -5.68 30.10
N GLY A 356 -34.08 -4.96 28.98
CA GLY A 356 -33.47 -3.64 28.83
C GLY A 356 -34.47 -2.50 28.62
N GLN A 357 -35.52 -2.39 29.44
CA GLN A 357 -36.03 -1.06 29.76
C GLN A 357 -35.01 -0.40 30.71
N PRO A 358 -34.26 0.62 30.30
CA PRO A 358 -33.40 1.33 31.22
C PRO A 358 -34.32 2.03 32.22
N GLN A 359 -34.09 1.78 33.52
CA GLN A 359 -34.56 2.70 34.55
C GLN A 359 -34.07 4.09 34.17
N ILE A 360 -35.01 5.02 34.04
CA ILE A 360 -34.73 6.45 33.99
C ILE A 360 -33.98 6.77 35.27
N VAL A 361 -32.66 6.90 35.17
CA VAL A 361 -31.85 7.58 36.17
C VAL A 361 -32.38 9.01 36.17
N GLN A 362 -33.05 9.41 37.25
CA GLN A 362 -33.44 10.79 37.47
C GLN A 362 -32.19 11.65 37.31
N HIS A 363 -32.12 12.40 36.20
CA HIS A 363 -31.16 13.46 36.05
C HIS A 363 -31.41 14.45 37.20
N ARG A 364 -30.37 14.58 38.02
CA ARG A 364 -30.26 15.59 39.08
C ARG A 364 -30.56 16.94 38.43
N ALA A 365 -31.65 17.58 38.87
CA ALA A 365 -31.99 18.94 38.44
C ALA A 365 -30.78 19.84 38.66
N LEU A 366 -30.22 20.38 37.57
CA LEU A 366 -29.21 21.43 37.65
C LEU A 366 -29.87 22.65 38.27
N THR A 367 -29.48 22.94 39.51
CA THR A 367 -29.93 24.13 40.22
C THR A 367 -29.16 25.33 39.63
N PRO A 368 -29.82 26.40 39.16
CA PRO A 368 -29.11 27.55 38.63
C PRO A 368 -28.32 28.23 39.75
N LYS A 369 -27.00 28.37 39.59
CA LYS A 369 -26.22 29.32 40.38
C LYS A 369 -26.63 30.73 39.96
N LYS A 370 -27.36 31.44 40.81
CA LYS A 370 -27.54 32.89 40.72
C LYS A 370 -26.21 33.58 41.03
N GLU A 371 -25.38 33.77 40.02
CA GLU A 371 -24.38 34.83 40.03
C GLU A 371 -24.94 35.97 39.18
N ALA A 372 -25.26 37.08 39.86
CA ALA A 372 -25.74 38.29 39.21
C ALA A 372 -24.56 38.92 38.44
N VAL A 373 -24.45 38.57 37.16
CA VAL A 373 -23.56 39.27 36.22
C VAL A 373 -24.30 40.51 35.75
N GLN A 374 -23.72 41.68 35.98
CA GLN A 374 -24.12 42.92 35.32
C GLN A 374 -23.87 42.73 33.82
N GLN A 375 -24.93 42.46 33.07
CA GLN A 375 -24.85 42.29 31.62
C GLN A 375 -25.08 43.63 30.94
N ASP A 376 -24.13 44.04 30.11
CA ASP A 376 -24.26 45.18 29.20
C ASP A 376 -25.38 44.90 28.21
N ASN A 377 -26.38 45.79 28.17
CA ASN A 377 -27.52 45.66 27.28
C ASN A 377 -27.09 46.10 25.88
N LEU A 378 -27.22 45.23 24.88
CA LEU A 378 -26.82 45.55 23.51
C LEU A 378 -27.93 46.33 22.81
N HIS A 379 -27.62 47.51 22.26
CA HIS A 379 -28.57 48.27 21.46
C HIS A 379 -28.74 47.61 20.07
N LEU A 380 -29.76 46.74 19.94
CA LEU A 380 -30.06 46.01 18.70
C LEU A 380 -30.14 46.92 17.46
N GLN A 381 -30.67 48.14 17.64
CA GLN A 381 -30.76 49.13 16.55
C GLN A 381 -29.38 49.57 16.05
N GLU A 382 -28.40 49.78 16.94
CA GLU A 382 -27.04 50.17 16.54
C GLU A 382 -26.30 49.06 15.79
N ILE A 383 -26.54 47.80 16.18
CA ILE A 383 -25.98 46.62 15.48
C ILE A 383 -26.61 46.49 14.09
N ARG A 384 -27.93 46.70 14.01
CA ARG A 384 -28.67 46.68 12.76
C ARG A 384 -28.21 47.80 11.81
N ASP A 385 -28.05 49.02 12.30
CA ASP A 385 -27.62 50.18 11.52
C ASP A 385 -26.21 50.01 10.94
N ARG A 386 -25.32 49.24 11.60
CA ARG A 386 -23.97 48.92 11.09
C ARG A 386 -23.88 47.67 10.20
N CYS A 387 -24.95 46.90 10.05
CA CYS A 387 -25.04 45.70 9.22
C CYS A 387 -25.99 45.94 8.03
N PRO A 388 -25.52 46.61 6.96
CA PRO A 388 -26.39 47.18 5.93
C PRO A 388 -26.98 46.14 4.96
N GLU A 389 -26.44 44.93 4.91
CA GLU A 389 -26.92 43.89 4.00
C GLU A 389 -28.01 43.05 4.68
N GLU A 390 -29.22 43.08 4.09
CA GLU A 390 -30.39 42.35 4.59
C GLU A 390 -30.65 41.07 3.80
N LEU A 391 -30.88 39.97 4.52
CA LEU A 391 -31.24 38.67 3.96
C LEU A 391 -32.47 38.12 4.69
N THR A 392 -33.46 37.65 3.93
CA THR A 392 -34.55 36.87 4.50
C THR A 392 -34.04 35.47 4.87
N GLY A 393 -34.67 34.81 5.84
CA GLY A 393 -34.34 33.42 6.18
C GLY A 393 -34.35 32.49 4.96
N ALA A 394 -35.35 32.63 4.08
CA ALA A 394 -35.43 31.88 2.83
C ALA A 394 -34.20 32.07 1.92
N LYS A 395 -33.70 33.31 1.77
CA LYS A 395 -32.48 33.58 0.99
C LYS A 395 -31.23 33.03 1.66
N PHE A 396 -31.15 33.10 3.00
CA PHE A 396 -30.06 32.49 3.76
C PHE A 396 -29.99 30.97 3.52
N TYR A 397 -31.09 30.25 3.71
CA TYR A 397 -31.11 28.81 3.50
C TYR A 397 -30.87 28.42 2.04
N GLN A 398 -31.40 29.18 1.08
CA GLN A 398 -31.15 28.93 -0.34
C GLN A 398 -29.66 29.08 -0.69
N ARG A 399 -28.98 30.08 -0.11
CA ARG A 399 -27.54 30.30 -0.32
C ARG A 399 -26.70 29.13 0.21
N TYR A 400 -27.03 28.60 1.39
CA TYR A 400 -26.29 27.45 1.96
C TYR A 400 -26.67 26.11 1.33
N GLN A 401 -27.90 25.98 0.82
CA GLN A 401 -28.30 24.84 -0.01
C GLN A 401 -27.49 24.76 -1.30
N GLN A 402 -27.17 25.91 -1.94
CA GLN A 402 -26.28 25.95 -3.10
C GLN A 402 -24.83 25.54 -2.79
N LEU A 403 -24.42 25.63 -1.52
CA LEU A 403 -23.13 25.16 -1.02
C LEU A 403 -23.18 23.72 -0.50
N GLY A 404 -24.28 22.98 -0.76
CA GLY A 404 -24.43 21.58 -0.36
C GLY A 404 -24.97 21.36 1.06
N PHE A 405 -25.44 22.42 1.74
CA PHE A 405 -25.97 22.35 3.10
C PHE A 405 -27.50 22.49 3.13
N GLU A 406 -28.20 21.39 3.34
CA GLU A 406 -29.66 21.37 3.40
C GLU A 406 -30.17 21.29 4.85
N TYR A 407 -30.63 22.42 5.38
CA TYR A 407 -31.33 22.45 6.67
C TYR A 407 -32.78 22.01 6.49
N GLY A 408 -33.23 21.00 7.23
CA GLY A 408 -34.64 20.58 7.26
C GLY A 408 -35.55 21.57 7.99
N SER A 409 -36.87 21.43 7.88
CA SER A 409 -37.85 22.38 8.45
C SER A 409 -37.67 22.63 9.96
N SER A 410 -37.31 21.62 10.75
CA SER A 410 -37.05 21.75 12.18
C SER A 410 -35.77 22.52 12.54
N PHE A 411 -34.89 22.78 11.56
CA PHE A 411 -33.65 23.55 11.72
C PHE A 411 -33.71 24.90 10.99
N ARG A 412 -34.88 25.28 10.45
CA ARG A 412 -35.09 26.54 9.72
C ARG A 412 -35.65 27.65 10.60
N GLY A 413 -34.98 27.99 11.71
CA GLY A 413 -35.46 29.01 12.65
C GLY A 413 -35.15 30.45 12.28
N ILE A 414 -34.11 30.71 11.49
CA ILE A 414 -33.74 32.07 11.04
C ILE A 414 -34.88 32.69 10.21
N GLU A 415 -35.40 33.81 10.68
CA GLU A 415 -36.45 34.59 10.02
C GLU A 415 -35.84 35.71 9.15
N HIS A 416 -34.85 36.41 9.69
CA HIS A 416 -34.22 37.55 9.02
C HIS A 416 -32.79 37.77 9.49
N ILE A 417 -31.92 38.29 8.62
CA ILE A 417 -30.52 38.57 8.89
C ILE A 417 -30.16 39.98 8.41
N TRP A 418 -29.38 40.68 9.23
CA TRP A 418 -28.61 41.87 8.91
C TRP A 418 -27.13 41.54 9.05
N ARG A 419 -26.33 41.73 8.01
CA ARG A 419 -24.91 41.33 8.02
C ARG A 419 -23.96 42.36 7.41
N ARG A 420 -22.68 42.16 7.72
CA ARG A 420 -21.48 42.63 7.02
C ARG A 420 -20.40 41.55 7.14
N ASP A 421 -19.30 41.68 6.41
CA ASP A 421 -18.19 40.72 6.58
C ASP A 421 -17.68 40.72 8.03
N GLY A 422 -17.63 39.54 8.64
CA GLY A 422 -17.18 39.32 10.02
C GLY A 422 -18.24 39.57 11.10
N GLU A 423 -19.43 40.08 10.79
CA GLU A 423 -20.45 40.38 11.79
C GLU A 423 -21.89 40.26 11.29
N VAL A 424 -22.78 39.77 12.16
CA VAL A 424 -24.16 39.47 11.81
C VAL A 424 -25.11 39.65 13.00
N LEU A 425 -26.32 40.14 12.70
CA LEU A 425 -27.48 40.09 13.58
C LEU A 425 -28.61 39.30 12.90
N GLY A 426 -29.11 38.25 13.53
CA GLY A 426 -30.21 37.43 13.06
C GLY A 426 -31.41 37.50 13.98
N ARG A 427 -32.61 37.57 13.43
CA ARG A 427 -33.85 37.31 14.15
C ARG A 427 -34.24 35.85 13.93
N VAL A 428 -34.38 35.10 15.02
CA VAL A 428 -34.58 33.64 15.00
C VAL A 428 -35.86 33.30 15.75
N GLN A 429 -36.71 32.50 15.12
CA GLN A 429 -37.99 32.04 15.62
C GLN A 429 -37.91 30.52 15.83
N LEU A 430 -38.57 30.01 16.87
CA LEU A 430 -38.75 28.58 17.09
C LEU A 430 -39.46 28.00 15.86
N PRO A 431 -38.83 27.07 15.12
CA PRO A 431 -39.41 26.47 13.92
C PRO A 431 -40.82 25.92 14.17
N GLU A 432 -41.74 26.14 13.23
CA GLU A 432 -43.14 25.67 13.37
C GLU A 432 -43.24 24.16 13.62
N ALA A 433 -42.33 23.37 13.04
CA ALA A 433 -42.23 21.93 13.25
C ALA A 433 -41.98 21.56 14.73
N LEU A 434 -41.25 22.41 15.47
CA LEU A 434 -40.96 22.22 16.89
C LEU A 434 -42.08 22.75 17.79
N GLN A 435 -42.89 23.70 17.31
CA GLN A 435 -44.03 24.24 18.08
C GLN A 435 -45.15 23.20 18.28
N GLN A 436 -45.18 22.14 17.47
CA GLN A 436 -46.21 21.08 17.53
C GLN A 436 -45.93 19.99 18.57
N GLU A 437 -44.74 19.98 19.18
CA GLU A 437 -44.38 19.02 20.23
C GLU A 437 -44.94 19.44 21.59
N SER A 438 -45.54 18.49 22.32
CA SER A 438 -46.08 18.74 23.66
C SER A 438 -44.94 18.77 24.68
N ASN A 439 -44.79 19.88 25.41
CA ASN A 439 -43.72 20.17 26.39
C ASN A 439 -42.31 20.37 25.81
N ILE A 440 -42.17 21.14 24.73
CA ILE A 440 -40.83 21.42 24.18
C ILE A 440 -39.97 22.26 25.13
N ASP A 441 -38.76 21.78 25.41
CA ASP A 441 -37.72 22.55 26.10
C ASP A 441 -37.12 23.55 25.10
N LEU A 442 -37.18 24.86 25.37
CA LEU A 442 -36.62 25.87 24.49
C LEU A 442 -35.08 25.82 24.41
N ASN A 443 -34.42 24.99 25.21
CA ASN A 443 -33.02 24.59 24.98
C ASN A 443 -32.90 23.45 23.93
N HIS A 444 -33.94 23.25 23.11
CA HIS A 444 -33.96 22.22 22.08
C HIS A 444 -32.75 22.39 21.13
N PRO A 445 -31.98 21.31 20.84
CA PRO A 445 -30.79 21.40 20.01
C PRO A 445 -31.03 22.05 18.65
N ALA A 446 -32.18 21.77 18.00
CA ALA A 446 -32.49 22.36 16.70
C ALA A 446 -32.83 23.87 16.76
N PHE A 447 -33.35 24.37 17.89
CA PHE A 447 -33.57 25.80 18.08
C PHE A 447 -32.26 26.53 18.41
N ILE A 448 -31.40 25.91 19.23
CA ILE A 448 -30.04 26.41 19.49
C ILE A 448 -29.23 26.41 18.19
N ASP A 449 -29.34 25.35 17.38
CA ASP A 449 -28.69 25.26 16.07
C ASP A 449 -29.11 26.44 15.17
N SER A 450 -30.43 26.71 15.09
CA SER A 450 -30.95 27.88 14.37
C SER A 450 -30.38 29.21 14.89
N CYS A 451 -30.07 29.31 16.18
CA CYS A 451 -29.43 30.50 16.77
C CYS A 451 -27.96 30.64 16.34
N VAL A 452 -27.21 29.54 16.27
CA VAL A 452 -25.78 29.57 15.93
C VAL A 452 -25.49 29.57 14.44
N GLN A 453 -26.39 29.05 13.61
CA GLN A 453 -26.35 29.15 12.14
C GLN A 453 -26.16 30.59 11.65
N VAL A 454 -26.64 31.58 12.42
CA VAL A 454 -26.47 33.00 12.11
C VAL A 454 -25.00 33.35 11.88
N LEU A 455 -24.05 32.73 12.59
CA LEU A 455 -22.61 32.93 12.40
C LEU A 455 -22.15 32.68 10.95
N LEU A 456 -22.77 31.74 10.24
CA LEU A 456 -22.42 31.47 8.84
C LEU A 456 -22.65 32.71 7.98
N ALA A 457 -23.68 33.52 8.25
CA ALA A 457 -23.92 34.73 7.47
C ALA A 457 -22.87 35.84 7.71
N ALA A 458 -22.03 35.75 8.75
CA ALA A 458 -20.88 36.64 8.93
C ALA A 458 -19.72 36.31 7.97
N LEU A 459 -19.72 35.16 7.30
CA LEU A 459 -18.67 34.78 6.35
C LEU A 459 -18.73 35.63 5.06
N PRO A 460 -17.60 36.04 4.48
CA PRO A 460 -17.61 36.84 3.25
C PRO A 460 -18.25 36.13 2.06
N ALA A 461 -18.94 36.90 1.20
CA ALA A 461 -19.71 36.38 0.07
C ALA A 461 -18.88 36.00 -1.15
N ASP A 462 -17.71 36.64 -1.33
CA ASP A 462 -16.90 36.55 -2.55
C ASP A 462 -15.68 35.61 -2.43
N ILE A 463 -15.58 34.85 -1.34
CA ILE A 463 -14.53 33.83 -1.24
C ILE A 463 -14.91 32.74 -2.23
N GLY A 464 -14.07 32.49 -3.23
CA GLY A 464 -14.27 31.45 -4.24
C GLY A 464 -14.26 30.06 -3.60
N TYR A 465 -15.36 29.71 -2.95
CA TYR A 465 -15.54 28.45 -2.28
C TYR A 465 -15.54 27.34 -3.33
N HIS A 466 -14.69 26.34 -3.13
CA HIS A 466 -14.96 25.03 -3.67
C HIS A 466 -16.22 24.48 -2.99
N PRO A 467 -17.06 23.69 -3.68
CA PRO A 467 -18.30 23.17 -3.11
C PRO A 467 -17.99 22.10 -2.06
N GLY A 468 -17.67 22.52 -0.82
CA GLY A 468 -17.42 21.67 0.34
C GLY A 468 -18.44 21.92 1.46
N VAL A 469 -18.69 20.89 2.28
CA VAL A 469 -19.75 20.87 3.31
C VAL A 469 -19.23 21.52 4.61
N LEU A 470 -19.82 22.66 5.03
CA LEU A 470 -19.39 23.43 6.22
C LEU A 470 -20.09 23.05 7.52
N TYR A 471 -19.37 22.52 8.51
CA TYR A 471 -19.96 22.08 9.79
C TYR A 471 -19.36 22.81 11.00
N PHE A 472 -20.06 22.78 12.13
CA PHE A 472 -19.54 23.30 13.40
C PHE A 472 -18.72 22.22 14.13
N ALA A 473 -17.40 22.38 14.17
CA ALA A 473 -16.47 21.39 14.73
C ALA A 473 -16.29 21.48 16.25
N GLY A 474 -16.89 22.46 16.90
CA GLY A 474 -16.91 22.58 18.36
C GLY A 474 -16.97 24.02 18.85
N MET A 475 -17.10 24.16 20.16
CA MET A 475 -17.17 25.45 20.87
C MET A 475 -16.33 25.39 22.15
N ARG A 476 -15.81 26.53 22.62
CA ARG A 476 -15.11 26.63 23.90
C ARG A 476 -16.06 26.60 25.10
N GLY A 477 -17.27 27.11 24.94
CA GLY A 477 -18.25 27.13 26.02
C GLY A 477 -19.64 27.52 25.54
N PHE A 478 -20.64 27.10 26.29
CA PHE A 478 -22.02 27.51 26.12
C PHE A 478 -22.60 27.89 27.48
N HIS A 479 -23.03 29.13 27.62
CA HIS A 479 -23.53 29.69 28.87
C HIS A 479 -24.98 30.11 28.69
N ILE A 480 -25.87 29.58 29.53
CA ILE A 480 -27.29 29.98 29.57
C ILE A 480 -27.48 30.78 30.86
N TYR A 481 -27.84 32.06 30.71
CA TYR A 481 -28.08 32.96 31.84
C TYR A 481 -29.56 33.01 32.21
N GLN A 482 -30.44 32.90 31.21
CA GLN A 482 -31.90 32.92 31.35
C GLN A 482 -32.55 31.94 30.38
N ALA A 483 -33.81 31.58 30.62
CA ALA A 483 -34.55 30.71 29.70
C ALA A 483 -34.73 31.39 28.34
N LEU A 484 -34.50 30.63 27.26
CA LEU A 484 -34.75 31.09 25.90
C LEU A 484 -36.25 31.32 25.68
N THR A 485 -36.59 32.25 24.80
CA THR A 485 -37.96 32.53 24.37
C THR A 485 -38.21 31.94 22.97
N PRO A 486 -39.47 31.71 22.56
CA PRO A 486 -39.78 31.20 21.23
C PRO A 486 -39.30 32.11 20.08
N GLN A 487 -38.99 33.37 20.37
CA GLN A 487 -38.36 34.31 19.47
C GLN A 487 -37.15 34.94 20.15
N VAL A 488 -36.00 34.98 19.48
CA VAL A 488 -34.75 35.54 20.00
C VAL A 488 -34.01 36.32 18.90
N TRP A 489 -33.08 37.16 19.33
CA TRP A 489 -32.12 37.83 18.46
C TRP A 489 -30.74 37.20 18.67
N CYS A 490 -30.00 36.93 17.60
CA CYS A 490 -28.68 36.32 17.66
C CYS A 490 -27.66 37.29 17.05
N HIS A 491 -26.69 37.73 17.84
CA HIS A 491 -25.59 38.57 17.37
C HIS A 491 -24.31 37.74 17.36
N ALA A 492 -23.64 37.66 16.21
CA ALA A 492 -22.40 36.90 16.09
C ALA A 492 -21.28 37.71 15.42
N ILE A 493 -20.05 37.46 15.85
CA ILE A 493 -18.83 38.04 15.29
C ILE A 493 -17.91 36.89 14.92
N ALA A 494 -17.55 36.77 13.64
CA ALA A 494 -16.61 35.78 13.15
C ALA A 494 -15.18 36.35 13.17
N ARG A 495 -14.22 35.57 13.65
CA ARG A 495 -12.79 35.86 13.66
C ARG A 495 -12.06 34.82 12.81
N SER A 496 -11.06 35.25 12.06
CA SER A 496 -10.20 34.38 11.26
C SER A 496 -8.78 34.95 11.22
N GLU A 497 -7.78 34.09 11.36
CA GLU A 497 -6.36 34.48 11.27
C GLU A 497 -5.90 34.70 9.81
N SER A 498 -6.64 34.19 8.83
CA SER A 498 -6.24 34.11 7.42
C SER A 498 -7.17 34.91 6.49
N ASN A 499 -7.79 35.99 6.96
CA ASN A 499 -8.79 36.76 6.20
C ASN A 499 -9.88 35.88 5.56
N PHE A 500 -10.35 34.85 6.29
CA PHE A 500 -11.40 33.91 5.87
C PHE A 500 -11.08 33.04 4.64
N THR A 501 -9.84 33.08 4.12
CA THR A 501 -9.41 32.24 2.97
C THR A 501 -9.28 30.75 3.30
N ASN A 502 -9.07 30.42 4.59
CA ASN A 502 -9.08 29.04 5.10
C ASN A 502 -10.14 28.91 6.19
N LEU A 503 -11.22 28.21 5.86
CA LEU A 503 -12.37 28.05 6.76
C LEU A 503 -12.04 27.22 7.99
N ASN A 504 -11.01 26.37 7.96
CA ASN A 504 -10.58 25.57 9.11
C ASN A 504 -10.01 26.41 10.28
N HIS A 505 -9.82 27.72 10.08
CA HIS A 505 -9.41 28.70 11.11
C HIS A 505 -10.47 29.77 11.39
N VAL A 506 -11.75 29.50 11.09
CA VAL A 506 -12.83 30.42 11.43
C VAL A 506 -13.44 30.06 12.78
N GLU A 507 -13.45 31.04 13.68
CA GLU A 507 -14.05 30.90 15.01
C GLU A 507 -14.87 32.16 15.33
N GLY A 508 -16.08 32.02 15.85
CA GLY A 508 -16.90 33.15 16.27
C GLY A 508 -17.62 32.94 17.59
N ASP A 509 -18.02 34.04 18.22
CA ASP A 509 -18.89 34.00 19.40
C ASP A 509 -20.32 34.37 18.96
N VAL A 510 -21.33 33.68 19.50
CA VAL A 510 -22.75 33.93 19.24
C VAL A 510 -23.46 34.30 20.54
N LYS A 511 -24.06 35.48 20.59
CA LYS A 511 -24.87 35.95 21.72
C LYS A 511 -26.35 35.82 21.35
N ILE A 512 -27.12 35.15 22.20
CA ILE A 512 -28.57 34.98 22.08
C ILE A 512 -29.24 35.99 23.03
N LEU A 513 -30.10 36.84 22.48
CA LEU A 513 -30.63 38.06 23.08
C LEU A 513 -32.16 38.05 23.06
N ASN A 514 -32.78 38.77 24.01
CA ASN A 514 -34.20 39.10 23.95
C ASN A 514 -34.46 40.37 23.12
N GLU A 515 -35.72 40.76 22.97
CA GLU A 515 -36.12 41.96 22.21
C GLU A 515 -35.57 43.27 22.79
N GLN A 516 -35.22 43.30 24.08
CA GLN A 516 -34.65 44.47 24.74
C GLN A 516 -33.11 44.52 24.66
N GLY A 517 -32.49 43.54 24.00
CA GLY A 517 -31.03 43.43 23.84
C GLY A 517 -30.30 42.76 25.00
N GLN A 518 -31.03 42.15 25.94
CA GLN A 518 -30.45 41.46 27.09
C GLN A 518 -29.99 40.06 26.70
N ILE A 519 -28.85 39.64 27.22
CA ILE A 519 -28.23 38.36 26.88
C ILE A 519 -28.91 37.21 27.63
N LEU A 520 -29.59 36.34 26.89
CA LEU A 520 -30.21 35.12 27.40
C LEU A 520 -29.20 33.97 27.49
N ALA A 521 -28.36 33.82 26.46
CA ALA A 521 -27.31 32.79 26.39
C ALA A 521 -26.15 33.23 25.47
N GLU A 522 -24.98 32.60 25.61
CA GLU A 522 -23.79 32.85 24.79
C GLU A 522 -23.07 31.55 24.42
N VAL A 523 -22.71 31.41 23.15
CA VAL A 523 -21.81 30.37 22.62
C VAL A 523 -20.46 31.02 22.35
N LEU A 524 -19.41 30.54 23.01
CA LEU A 524 -18.06 31.06 22.91
C LEU A 524 -17.19 30.15 22.04
N GLY A 525 -16.48 30.75 21.10
CA GLY A 525 -15.48 30.09 20.26
C GLY A 525 -16.05 28.97 19.38
N LEU A 526 -17.20 29.21 18.77
CA LEU A 526 -17.82 28.30 17.81
C LEU A 526 -16.98 28.24 16.53
N ARG A 527 -16.46 27.06 16.21
CA ARG A 527 -15.56 26.81 15.06
C ARG A 527 -16.32 26.27 13.87
N VAL A 528 -16.10 26.85 12.71
CA VAL A 528 -16.62 26.37 11.41
C VAL A 528 -15.49 25.62 10.71
N ARG A 529 -15.78 24.50 10.05
CA ARG A 529 -14.81 23.70 9.27
C ARG A 529 -15.42 23.16 7.99
N ASP A 530 -14.57 22.76 7.05
CA ASP A 530 -14.94 22.13 5.78
C ASP A 530 -14.70 20.61 5.85
N LEU A 531 -15.79 19.83 5.76
CA LEU A 531 -15.80 18.38 5.94
C LEU A 531 -14.98 17.64 4.88
N GLU A 532 -15.00 18.09 3.62
CA GLU A 532 -14.28 17.39 2.55
C GLU A 532 -12.77 17.51 2.71
N ARG A 533 -12.29 18.66 3.21
CA ARG A 533 -10.87 18.85 3.55
C ARG A 533 -10.45 18.09 4.79
N ASP A 534 -11.26 18.10 5.84
CA ASP A 534 -10.97 17.37 7.09
C ASP A 534 -10.92 15.86 6.86
N MET A 535 -11.84 15.30 6.08
CA MET A 535 -11.82 13.87 5.72
C MET A 535 -10.61 13.50 4.86
N HIS A 536 -10.21 14.38 3.94
CA HIS A 536 -8.99 14.19 3.14
C HIS A 536 -7.74 14.21 4.05
N ASP A 537 -7.63 15.18 4.95
CA ASP A 537 -6.46 15.35 5.82
C ASP A 537 -6.34 14.24 6.89
N GLU A 538 -7.44 13.77 7.48
CA GLU A 538 -7.42 12.72 8.52
C GLU A 538 -7.19 11.31 7.95
N GLN A 539 -7.83 10.93 6.84
CA GLN A 539 -7.60 9.62 6.21
C GLN A 539 -6.20 9.51 5.59
N LEU A 540 -5.67 10.61 5.03
CA LEU A 540 -4.30 10.63 4.52
C LEU A 540 -3.28 10.49 5.66
N GLN A 541 -3.52 11.05 6.84
CA GLN A 541 -2.57 10.98 7.96
C GLN A 541 -2.49 9.57 8.58
N ASP A 542 -3.61 8.93 8.88
CA ASP A 542 -3.61 7.63 9.59
C ASP A 542 -3.19 6.44 8.71
N GLU A 543 -3.56 6.40 7.42
CA GLU A 543 -3.09 5.34 6.51
C GLU A 543 -1.63 5.53 6.05
N GLN A 544 -1.14 6.78 5.97
CA GLN A 544 0.26 7.03 5.65
C GLN A 544 1.18 6.75 6.85
N GLN A 545 0.78 7.03 8.10
CA GLN A 545 1.65 6.84 9.28
C GLN A 545 1.92 5.37 9.63
N GLN A 546 0.92 4.48 9.51
CA GLN A 546 1.11 3.05 9.80
C GLN A 546 1.92 2.34 8.71
N ASN A 547 1.70 2.64 7.42
CA ASN A 547 2.37 1.96 6.31
C ASN A 547 3.84 2.40 6.14
N VAL A 548 4.18 3.64 6.51
CA VAL A 548 5.51 4.21 6.31
C VAL A 548 6.57 3.69 7.29
N ASN A 549 6.21 3.35 8.54
CA ASN A 549 7.19 2.85 9.51
C ASN A 549 7.73 1.47 9.13
N ASP A 550 6.93 0.65 8.43
CA ASP A 550 7.32 -0.68 7.97
C ASP A 550 8.36 -0.64 6.84
N TRP A 551 8.58 0.54 6.24
CA TRP A 551 9.54 0.75 5.17
C TRP A 551 10.95 1.09 5.67
N LEU A 552 11.16 1.21 6.99
CA LEU A 552 12.42 1.66 7.57
C LEU A 552 13.33 0.48 7.92
N TYR A 553 14.54 0.44 7.36
CA TYR A 553 15.51 -0.64 7.54
C TYR A 553 16.89 -0.13 7.96
N THR A 554 17.68 -1.00 8.57
CA THR A 554 19.09 -0.76 8.93
C THR A 554 19.95 -1.97 8.59
N ILE A 555 21.26 -1.77 8.44
CA ILE A 555 22.22 -2.88 8.38
C ILE A 555 22.59 -3.26 9.80
N GLU A 556 22.42 -4.54 10.13
CA GLU A 556 22.87 -5.15 11.37
C GLU A 556 24.05 -6.08 11.12
N TRP A 557 25.10 -5.92 11.93
CA TRP A 557 26.27 -6.80 11.91
C TRP A 557 26.09 -7.91 12.93
N GLN A 558 25.82 -9.11 12.45
CA GLN A 558 25.56 -10.28 13.28
C GLN A 558 26.84 -11.09 13.47
N ARG A 559 27.15 -11.41 14.73
CA ARG A 559 28.28 -12.27 15.07
C ARG A 559 28.01 -13.70 14.62
N GLN A 560 28.93 -14.28 13.86
CA GLN A 560 28.85 -15.66 13.37
C GLN A 560 30.11 -16.44 13.78
N PRO A 561 30.03 -17.77 13.93
CA PRO A 561 31.21 -18.59 14.13
C PRO A 561 32.12 -18.52 12.90
N ARG A 562 33.40 -18.80 13.10
CA ARG A 562 34.37 -18.90 12.00
C ARG A 562 34.15 -20.19 11.20
N PRO A 563 34.45 -20.19 9.89
CA PRO A 563 34.43 -21.40 9.08
C PRO A 563 35.33 -22.48 9.68
N SER A 564 34.86 -23.74 9.73
CA SER A 564 35.68 -24.86 10.23
C SER A 564 36.67 -25.31 9.15
N MET A 565 37.96 -25.19 9.43
CA MET A 565 39.07 -25.68 8.59
C MET A 565 39.04 -27.22 8.37
N ALA A 566 38.29 -27.97 9.18
CA ALA A 566 38.24 -29.43 9.11
C ALA A 566 37.68 -29.97 7.78
N ASN A 567 36.91 -29.17 7.05
CA ASN A 567 36.38 -29.52 5.73
C ASN A 567 37.28 -29.09 4.55
N ALA A 568 38.26 -28.20 4.78
CA ALA A 568 39.18 -27.73 3.74
C ALA A 568 40.33 -28.72 3.45
N GLN A 569 40.64 -29.62 4.39
CA GLN A 569 41.76 -30.57 4.30
C GLN A 569 41.54 -31.76 3.35
N GLN A 570 40.41 -31.86 2.65
CA GLN A 570 40.11 -33.00 1.77
C GLN A 570 40.45 -32.81 0.28
N THR A 571 40.89 -31.62 -0.15
CA THR A 571 41.29 -31.39 -1.55
C THR A 571 42.81 -31.47 -1.71
N ASN A 572 43.31 -32.58 -2.23
CA ASN A 572 44.72 -32.80 -2.65
C ASN A 572 45.13 -31.96 -3.89
N HIS A 573 44.59 -30.74 -4.06
CA HIS A 573 44.82 -29.91 -5.24
C HIS A 573 45.50 -28.60 -4.86
N SER A 574 46.72 -28.40 -5.36
CA SER A 574 47.36 -27.08 -5.41
C SER A 574 46.54 -26.15 -6.30
N GLY A 575 46.18 -24.97 -5.81
CA GLY A 575 45.56 -23.88 -6.56
C GLY A 575 46.51 -22.70 -6.76
N SER A 576 46.06 -21.70 -7.51
CA SER A 576 46.77 -20.42 -7.63
C SER A 576 45.90 -19.25 -7.18
N TRP A 577 46.55 -18.18 -6.71
CA TRP A 577 45.93 -16.96 -6.22
C TRP A 577 46.62 -15.73 -6.81
N ILE A 578 45.85 -14.70 -7.16
CA ILE A 578 46.37 -13.39 -7.55
C ILE A 578 46.16 -12.43 -6.39
N ILE A 579 47.23 -11.80 -5.92
CA ILE A 579 47.23 -10.87 -4.78
C ILE A 579 47.66 -9.49 -5.28
N PHE A 580 46.73 -8.55 -5.36
CA PHE A 580 47.02 -7.13 -5.54
C PHE A 580 47.51 -6.58 -4.21
N ALA A 581 48.84 -6.55 -4.03
CA ALA A 581 49.47 -6.46 -2.71
C ALA A 581 49.51 -5.06 -2.13
N ASP A 582 49.26 -4.98 -0.83
CA ASP A 582 49.44 -3.79 0.00
C ASP A 582 50.87 -3.69 0.58
N SER A 583 51.21 -2.48 1.01
CA SER A 583 52.44 -2.09 1.70
C SER A 583 52.39 -2.29 3.21
N LEU A 584 51.21 -2.57 3.79
CA LEU A 584 51.00 -2.80 5.23
C LEU A 584 51.42 -4.23 5.68
N GLY A 585 51.70 -5.11 4.72
CA GLY A 585 52.18 -6.47 4.95
C GLY A 585 51.09 -7.52 5.16
N VAL A 586 49.82 -7.20 4.84
CA VAL A 586 48.73 -8.20 4.83
C VAL A 586 48.97 -9.21 3.70
N SER A 587 49.30 -8.71 2.51
CA SER A 587 49.70 -9.46 1.32
C SER A 587 50.77 -10.51 1.62
N ASN A 588 51.87 -10.09 2.26
CA ASN A 588 52.99 -10.97 2.62
C ASN A 588 52.57 -12.08 3.58
N ARG A 589 51.72 -11.79 4.56
CA ARG A 589 51.22 -12.79 5.52
C ARG A 589 50.30 -13.80 4.84
N LEU A 590 49.38 -13.34 4.01
CA LEU A 590 48.48 -14.21 3.25
C LEU A 590 49.26 -15.11 2.29
N LYS A 591 50.24 -14.54 1.57
CA LYS A 591 51.13 -15.29 0.68
C LYS A 591 51.83 -16.43 1.42
N VAL A 592 52.43 -16.16 2.58
CA VAL A 592 53.08 -17.21 3.40
C VAL A 592 52.10 -18.29 3.85
N LEU A 593 50.87 -17.92 4.23
CA LEU A 593 49.85 -18.88 4.69
C LEU A 593 49.33 -19.76 3.54
N LEU A 594 49.10 -19.18 2.35
CA LEU A 594 48.63 -19.88 1.16
C LEU A 594 49.73 -20.80 0.59
N GLU A 595 50.96 -20.31 0.47
CA GLU A 595 52.10 -21.12 0.02
C GLU A 595 52.41 -22.28 0.97
N ALA A 596 52.15 -22.11 2.28
CA ALA A 596 52.26 -23.20 3.25
C ALA A 596 51.21 -24.32 3.06
N GLN A 597 50.10 -24.05 2.36
CA GLN A 597 49.14 -25.08 1.91
C GLN A 597 49.53 -25.73 0.57
N GLY A 598 50.57 -25.24 -0.09
CA GLY A 598 50.99 -25.71 -1.40
C GLY A 598 50.34 -24.97 -2.58
N ASP A 599 49.72 -23.82 -2.33
CA ASP A 599 49.20 -22.93 -3.37
C ASP A 599 50.29 -22.01 -3.96
N ILE A 600 50.09 -21.54 -5.19
CA ILE A 600 50.96 -20.56 -5.85
C ILE A 600 50.36 -19.16 -5.75
N CYS A 601 51.13 -18.20 -5.26
CA CYS A 601 50.70 -16.81 -5.14
C CYS A 601 51.41 -15.89 -6.14
N ILE A 602 50.63 -15.28 -7.03
CA ILE A 602 51.06 -14.23 -7.95
C ILE A 602 50.83 -12.89 -7.28
N THR A 603 51.87 -12.04 -7.22
CA THR A 603 51.78 -10.73 -6.57
C THR A 603 51.75 -9.62 -7.61
N VAL A 604 50.84 -8.65 -7.44
CA VAL A 604 50.65 -7.53 -8.36
C VAL A 604 50.78 -6.22 -7.60
N LEU A 605 51.69 -5.35 -8.02
CA LEU A 605 51.95 -4.03 -7.45
C LEU A 605 51.34 -2.93 -8.31
N SER A 606 50.87 -1.86 -7.66
CA SER A 606 50.36 -0.68 -8.37
C SER A 606 51.52 0.13 -8.94
N GLY A 607 51.43 0.54 -10.20
CA GLY A 607 52.42 1.42 -10.82
C GLY A 607 51.86 2.20 -12.01
N GLU A 608 52.73 2.85 -12.78
CA GLU A 608 52.30 3.70 -13.90
C GLU A 608 52.00 2.91 -15.19
N ASN A 609 52.53 1.69 -15.31
CA ASN A 609 52.46 0.89 -16.53
C ASN A 609 52.66 -0.61 -16.25
N TYR A 610 52.27 -1.45 -17.21
CA TYR A 610 52.53 -2.89 -17.18
C TYR A 610 54.04 -3.20 -17.16
N LYS A 611 54.48 -3.98 -16.16
CA LYS A 611 55.83 -4.57 -16.11
C LYS A 611 55.80 -5.94 -15.46
N VAL A 612 56.54 -6.89 -16.04
CA VAL A 612 56.94 -8.13 -15.36
C VAL A 612 58.19 -7.80 -14.55
N LEU A 613 58.11 -7.86 -13.22
CA LEU A 613 59.25 -7.56 -12.33
C LEU A 613 60.17 -8.79 -12.23
N GLU A 614 59.55 -9.93 -11.95
CA GLU A 614 60.17 -11.26 -11.97
C GLU A 614 59.04 -12.31 -12.07
N THR A 615 59.37 -13.60 -12.24
CA THR A 615 58.36 -14.66 -12.36
C THR A 615 57.43 -14.67 -11.14
N GLY A 616 56.13 -14.47 -11.38
CA GLY A 616 55.11 -14.41 -10.33
C GLY A 616 54.92 -13.03 -9.68
N ASN A 617 55.69 -12.00 -10.07
CA ASN A 617 55.58 -10.64 -9.54
C ASN A 617 55.42 -9.62 -10.69
N TYR A 618 54.30 -8.92 -10.70
CA TYR A 618 53.89 -8.03 -11.78
C TYR A 618 53.59 -6.62 -11.25
N GLN A 619 53.58 -5.65 -12.16
CA GLN A 619 53.14 -4.29 -11.91
C GLN A 619 52.10 -3.91 -12.97
N VAL A 620 50.99 -3.29 -12.56
CA VAL A 620 49.94 -2.82 -13.49
C VAL A 620 49.44 -1.42 -13.10
N ASN A 621 48.97 -0.65 -14.09
CA ASN A 621 48.32 0.63 -13.84
C ASN A 621 46.88 0.44 -13.33
N PRO A 622 46.51 0.99 -12.15
CA PRO A 622 45.19 0.84 -11.56
C PRO A 622 44.02 1.25 -12.46
N THR A 623 44.19 2.19 -13.38
CA THR A 623 43.08 2.71 -14.18
C THR A 623 43.17 2.31 -15.66
N CYS A 624 44.05 1.36 -16.01
CA CYS A 624 44.25 0.90 -17.40
C CYS A 624 43.79 -0.56 -17.56
N PRO A 625 42.58 -0.81 -18.09
CA PRO A 625 42.08 -2.17 -18.31
C PRO A 625 42.99 -3.05 -19.17
N GLU A 626 43.75 -2.45 -20.09
CA GLU A 626 44.68 -3.14 -20.99
C GLU A 626 45.84 -3.80 -20.23
N ASP A 627 46.37 -3.14 -19.18
CA ASP A 627 47.43 -3.71 -18.34
C ASP A 627 46.94 -4.97 -17.58
N PHE A 628 45.70 -4.94 -17.08
CA PHE A 628 45.08 -6.12 -16.44
C PHE A 628 44.80 -7.22 -17.45
N GLN A 629 44.37 -6.87 -18.67
CA GLN A 629 44.15 -7.83 -19.75
C GLN A 629 45.47 -8.52 -20.14
N GLN A 630 46.55 -7.76 -20.25
CA GLN A 630 47.88 -8.31 -20.52
C GLN A 630 48.35 -9.24 -19.42
N LEU A 631 48.17 -8.86 -18.14
CA LEU A 631 48.45 -9.72 -16.98
C LEU A 631 47.70 -11.05 -17.09
N PHE A 632 46.39 -11.02 -17.25
CA PHE A 632 45.59 -12.24 -17.25
C PHE A 632 45.83 -13.11 -18.49
N GLN A 633 46.14 -12.53 -19.66
CA GLN A 633 46.54 -13.29 -20.83
C GLN A 633 47.87 -14.03 -20.61
N GLU A 634 48.85 -13.38 -19.98
CA GLU A 634 50.13 -14.02 -19.65
C GLU A 634 49.93 -15.16 -18.65
N LEU A 635 49.09 -14.95 -17.63
CA LEU A 635 48.77 -15.98 -16.63
C LEU A 635 47.97 -17.15 -17.22
N ALA A 636 47.04 -16.90 -18.13
CA ALA A 636 46.27 -17.94 -18.80
C ALA A 636 47.16 -18.83 -19.69
N LEU A 637 48.20 -18.27 -20.31
CA LEU A 637 49.17 -19.03 -21.10
C LEU A 637 50.09 -19.93 -20.25
N LEU A 638 50.19 -19.65 -18.95
CA LEU A 638 50.99 -20.40 -17.98
C LEU A 638 50.17 -21.51 -17.28
N GLU A 639 48.91 -21.75 -17.66
CA GLU A 639 47.99 -22.70 -17.01
C GLU A 639 48.56 -24.12 -16.91
N GLN A 640 49.09 -24.46 -15.73
CA GLN A 640 49.21 -25.84 -15.24
C GLN A 640 48.41 -26.07 -13.95
N ILE A 641 47.94 -24.99 -13.28
CA ILE A 641 47.29 -25.00 -11.96
C ILE A 641 46.06 -24.06 -11.98
N PRO A 642 44.89 -24.48 -11.46
CA PRO A 642 43.66 -23.69 -11.52
C PRO A 642 43.70 -22.44 -10.64
N LEU A 643 43.18 -21.31 -11.15
CA LEU A 643 43.02 -20.06 -10.38
C LEU A 643 41.82 -20.17 -9.42
N GLN A 644 42.08 -20.07 -8.12
CA GLN A 644 41.05 -20.19 -7.07
C GLN A 644 40.39 -18.84 -6.77
N GLY A 645 41.18 -17.76 -6.75
CA GLY A 645 40.67 -16.45 -6.40
C GLY A 645 41.65 -15.30 -6.62
N VAL A 646 41.07 -14.11 -6.60
CA VAL A 646 41.75 -12.83 -6.71
C VAL A 646 41.52 -12.04 -5.43
N ILE A 647 42.60 -11.63 -4.77
CA ILE A 647 42.59 -10.88 -3.50
C ILE A 647 43.05 -9.46 -3.79
N HIS A 648 42.15 -8.51 -3.58
CA HIS A 648 42.40 -7.09 -3.80
C HIS A 648 42.69 -6.38 -2.48
N LEU A 649 43.96 -6.02 -2.25
CA LEU A 649 44.44 -5.34 -1.05
C LEU A 649 44.89 -3.90 -1.33
N TRP A 650 44.88 -3.42 -2.58
CA TRP A 650 45.25 -2.03 -2.89
C TRP A 650 44.32 -1.01 -2.27
N SER A 651 43.10 -1.40 -1.90
CA SER A 651 42.20 -0.52 -1.16
C SER A 651 42.71 -0.19 0.26
N LEU A 652 43.73 -0.91 0.75
CA LEU A 652 44.43 -0.60 2.00
C LEU A 652 45.48 0.51 1.86
N GLU A 653 45.87 0.87 0.63
CA GLU A 653 46.89 1.90 0.32
C GLU A 653 46.33 3.33 0.44
N VAL A 654 45.58 3.59 1.51
CA VAL A 654 44.92 4.87 1.74
C VAL A 654 45.66 5.66 2.82
N PRO A 655 46.01 6.94 2.56
CA PRO A 655 46.63 7.80 3.56
C PRO A 655 45.77 7.95 4.82
N THR A 656 46.41 8.04 5.98
CA THR A 656 45.72 8.23 7.28
C THR A 656 45.02 9.58 7.40
N GLU A 657 45.52 10.61 6.71
CA GLU A 657 44.89 11.92 6.65
C GLU A 657 43.97 12.00 5.42
N ILE A 658 42.70 12.35 5.66
CA ILE A 658 41.71 12.43 4.60
C ILE A 658 41.68 13.87 4.05
N THR A 659 42.30 14.05 2.88
CA THR A 659 42.20 15.23 2.02
C THR A 659 41.46 14.90 0.72
N LEU A 660 41.06 15.91 -0.07
CA LEU A 660 40.46 15.67 -1.39
C LEU A 660 41.38 14.85 -2.30
N ASP A 661 42.69 15.14 -2.27
CA ASP A 661 43.70 14.39 -3.04
C ASP A 661 43.78 12.93 -2.58
N SER A 662 43.79 12.69 -1.26
CA SER A 662 43.81 11.33 -0.72
C SER A 662 42.54 10.54 -1.06
N LEU A 663 41.37 11.22 -1.13
CA LEU A 663 40.11 10.61 -1.53
C LEU A 663 40.14 10.23 -3.01
N GLU A 664 40.72 11.08 -3.86
CA GLU A 664 40.87 10.77 -5.29
C GLU A 664 41.82 9.58 -5.49
N THR A 665 42.96 9.57 -4.78
CA THR A 665 43.89 8.44 -4.81
C THR A 665 43.22 7.16 -4.33
N ALA A 666 42.47 7.19 -3.22
CA ALA A 666 41.72 6.05 -2.71
C ALA A 666 40.69 5.52 -3.72
N GLN A 667 39.98 6.42 -4.42
CA GLN A 667 39.04 6.03 -5.46
C GLN A 667 39.76 5.36 -6.66
N LYS A 668 40.94 5.84 -7.05
CA LYS A 668 41.76 5.26 -8.14
C LYS A 668 42.22 3.85 -7.78
N VAL A 669 42.86 3.68 -6.62
CA VAL A 669 43.41 2.37 -6.18
C VAL A 669 42.33 1.41 -5.70
N GLY A 670 41.14 1.89 -5.32
CA GLY A 670 39.96 1.09 -4.99
C GLY A 670 39.04 0.85 -6.19
N CYS A 671 38.05 1.73 -6.40
CA CYS A 671 37.03 1.55 -7.45
C CYS A 671 37.61 1.53 -8.87
N GLY A 672 38.63 2.35 -9.17
CA GLY A 672 39.26 2.40 -10.49
C GLY A 672 39.93 1.07 -10.86
N SER A 673 40.76 0.55 -9.96
CA SER A 673 41.42 -0.74 -10.14
C SER A 673 40.47 -1.91 -10.20
N VAL A 674 39.41 -1.93 -9.39
CA VAL A 674 38.42 -3.01 -9.44
C VAL A 674 37.57 -2.94 -10.70
N LEU A 675 37.27 -1.74 -11.22
CA LEU A 675 36.64 -1.58 -12.53
C LEU A 675 37.52 -2.20 -13.63
N SER A 676 38.79 -1.80 -13.71
CA SER A 676 39.74 -2.32 -14.71
C SER A 676 39.95 -3.83 -14.57
N LEU A 677 40.03 -4.34 -13.33
CA LEU A 677 40.11 -5.76 -13.02
C LEU A 677 38.91 -6.51 -13.58
N VAL A 678 37.68 -6.11 -13.23
CA VAL A 678 36.46 -6.79 -13.69
C VAL A 678 36.35 -6.74 -15.22
N GLN A 679 36.64 -5.59 -15.85
CA GLN A 679 36.63 -5.43 -17.30
C GLN A 679 37.63 -6.33 -18.03
N ALA A 680 38.82 -6.53 -17.47
CA ALA A 680 39.80 -7.44 -18.03
C ALA A 680 39.42 -8.92 -17.79
N PHE A 681 38.87 -9.21 -16.60
CA PHE A 681 38.52 -10.56 -16.18
C PHE A 681 37.45 -11.18 -17.07
N THR A 682 36.46 -10.39 -17.49
CA THR A 682 35.33 -10.84 -18.34
C THR A 682 35.72 -11.15 -19.79
N LYS A 683 36.91 -10.72 -20.24
CA LYS A 683 37.42 -10.98 -21.59
C LYS A 683 38.13 -12.32 -21.73
N ILE A 684 38.33 -13.05 -20.62
CA ILE A 684 39.07 -14.31 -20.58
C ILE A 684 38.16 -15.43 -20.10
N HIS A 685 38.30 -16.60 -20.70
CA HIS A 685 37.57 -17.80 -20.32
C HIS A 685 38.38 -18.59 -19.29
N TRP A 686 37.93 -18.56 -18.04
CA TRP A 686 38.49 -19.36 -16.95
C TRP A 686 37.80 -20.72 -16.88
N GLN A 687 38.57 -21.79 -16.71
CA GLN A 687 38.03 -23.16 -16.65
C GLN A 687 37.25 -23.43 -15.34
N HIS A 688 37.57 -22.71 -14.28
CA HIS A 688 36.96 -22.86 -12.96
C HIS A 688 36.38 -21.52 -12.47
N PRO A 689 35.34 -21.54 -11.60
CA PRO A 689 34.83 -20.34 -10.97
C PRO A 689 35.92 -19.67 -10.12
N VAL A 690 36.11 -18.37 -10.30
CA VAL A 690 37.14 -17.60 -9.59
C VAL A 690 36.47 -16.60 -8.67
N ARG A 691 36.84 -16.61 -7.39
CA ARG A 691 36.28 -15.66 -6.41
C ARG A 691 37.05 -14.35 -6.40
N LEU A 692 36.33 -13.22 -6.32
CA LEU A 692 36.91 -11.89 -6.10
C LEU A 692 36.75 -11.48 -4.63
N TRP A 693 37.86 -11.13 -3.98
CA TRP A 693 37.89 -10.69 -2.59
C TRP A 693 38.37 -9.25 -2.51
N LEU A 694 37.57 -8.38 -1.90
CA LEU A 694 37.85 -6.96 -1.76
C LEU A 694 38.06 -6.65 -0.28
N VAL A 695 39.28 -6.26 0.10
CA VAL A 695 39.63 -6.09 1.52
C VAL A 695 39.80 -4.62 1.86
N SER A 696 39.05 -4.14 2.85
CA SER A 696 39.13 -2.80 3.41
C SER A 696 39.48 -2.84 4.90
N THR A 697 39.74 -1.67 5.50
CA THR A 697 40.08 -1.50 6.92
C THR A 697 39.23 -0.43 7.58
N GLY A 698 38.48 -0.81 8.62
CA GLY A 698 37.66 0.10 9.41
C GLY A 698 36.66 0.90 8.58
N SER A 699 36.23 0.42 7.42
CA SER A 699 35.31 1.15 6.56
C SER A 699 33.85 1.00 6.99
N GLN A 700 33.55 -0.04 7.80
CA GLN A 700 32.20 -0.37 8.24
C GLN A 700 32.01 -0.14 9.75
N PRO A 701 30.84 0.41 10.16
CA PRO A 701 30.47 0.59 11.57
C PRO A 701 29.90 -0.72 12.13
N VAL A 702 30.78 -1.64 12.56
CA VAL A 702 30.40 -3.01 12.95
C VAL A 702 30.03 -3.08 14.43
N THR A 703 30.81 -2.42 15.27
CA THR A 703 30.65 -2.42 16.73
C THR A 703 30.68 -0.98 17.27
N SER A 704 30.16 -0.78 18.48
CA SER A 704 30.25 0.51 19.17
C SER A 704 31.69 0.93 19.52
N GLN A 705 32.67 0.03 19.38
CA GLN A 705 34.09 0.29 19.63
C GLN A 705 34.83 0.77 18.37
N ASP A 706 34.20 0.72 17.19
CA ASP A 706 34.76 1.24 15.94
C ASP A 706 34.69 2.78 15.92
N MET A 707 35.57 3.41 16.71
CA MET A 707 35.57 4.87 16.91
C MET A 707 36.19 5.66 15.75
N SER A 708 36.92 5.00 14.84
CA SER A 708 37.61 5.63 13.72
C SER A 708 37.30 4.89 12.42
N LEU A 709 36.42 5.47 11.60
CA LEU A 709 35.99 4.91 10.33
C LEU A 709 36.83 5.43 9.15
N SER A 710 37.32 4.53 8.30
CA SER A 710 37.99 4.85 7.03
C SER A 710 36.96 5.05 5.92
N VAL A 711 36.44 6.27 5.78
CA VAL A 711 35.40 6.60 4.80
C VAL A 711 35.89 6.53 3.35
N ALA A 712 37.21 6.68 3.12
CA ALA A 712 37.80 6.72 1.78
C ALA A 712 37.67 5.38 1.03
N GLN A 713 37.58 4.25 1.77
CA GLN A 713 37.50 2.91 1.21
C GLN A 713 36.05 2.43 0.99
N SER A 714 35.07 3.08 1.61
CA SER A 714 33.67 2.63 1.55
C SER A 714 33.01 2.64 0.16
N PRO A 715 33.42 3.46 -0.84
CA PRO A 715 32.88 3.36 -2.19
C PRO A 715 32.99 1.95 -2.78
N LEU A 716 34.07 1.24 -2.42
CA LEU A 716 34.34 -0.12 -2.87
C LEU A 716 33.21 -1.10 -2.50
N TRP A 717 32.59 -0.90 -1.35
CA TRP A 717 31.47 -1.73 -0.88
C TRP A 717 30.21 -1.54 -1.72
N GLY A 718 29.94 -0.31 -2.17
CA GLY A 718 28.84 -0.04 -3.10
C GLY A 718 29.08 -0.71 -4.46
N LEU A 719 30.31 -0.61 -4.98
CA LEU A 719 30.72 -1.24 -6.24
C LEU A 719 30.62 -2.77 -6.17
N ALA A 720 31.10 -3.39 -5.09
CA ALA A 720 31.07 -4.84 -4.85
C ALA A 720 29.65 -5.41 -4.93
N LYS A 721 28.67 -4.69 -4.39
CA LYS A 721 27.27 -5.09 -4.43
C LYS A 721 26.75 -5.14 -5.87
N THR A 722 27.06 -4.14 -6.70
CA THR A 722 26.70 -4.18 -8.13
C THR A 722 27.44 -5.29 -8.89
N ILE A 723 28.72 -5.55 -8.58
CA ILE A 723 29.46 -6.68 -9.17
C ILE A 723 28.73 -8.00 -8.93
N ASN A 724 28.15 -8.23 -7.75
CA ASN A 724 27.42 -9.46 -7.48
C ASN A 724 26.11 -9.63 -8.28
N TYR A 725 25.54 -8.56 -8.83
CA TYR A 725 24.41 -8.68 -9.76
C TYR A 725 24.85 -8.85 -11.21
N GLU A 726 25.88 -8.11 -11.63
CA GLU A 726 26.36 -8.16 -13.01
C GLU A 726 27.21 -9.42 -13.28
N TYR A 727 28.02 -9.84 -12.31
CA TYR A 727 28.97 -10.95 -12.42
C TYR A 727 28.89 -11.87 -11.18
N PRO A 728 27.74 -12.52 -10.91
CA PRO A 728 27.55 -13.38 -9.73
C PRO A 728 28.53 -14.56 -9.67
N GLU A 729 29.07 -14.98 -10.81
CA GLU A 729 30.10 -16.01 -10.91
C GLU A 729 31.39 -15.66 -10.15
N LEU A 730 31.66 -14.36 -9.94
CA LEU A 730 32.82 -13.89 -9.19
C LEU A 730 32.63 -13.98 -7.68
N LEU A 731 31.39 -14.15 -7.20
CA LEU A 731 31.03 -14.13 -5.77
C LEU A 731 31.83 -13.06 -5.00
N CYS A 732 31.72 -11.82 -5.47
CA CYS A 732 32.51 -10.70 -5.00
C CYS A 732 32.27 -10.48 -3.50
N THR A 733 33.29 -10.74 -2.69
CA THR A 733 33.19 -10.76 -1.24
C THR A 733 33.98 -9.60 -0.64
N SER A 734 33.29 -8.68 0.03
CA SER A 734 33.91 -7.57 0.75
C SER A 734 34.23 -7.99 2.20
N VAL A 735 35.48 -7.77 2.62
CA VAL A 735 35.95 -8.06 3.98
C VAL A 735 36.51 -6.79 4.61
N ASP A 736 35.95 -6.36 5.74
CA ASP A 736 36.45 -5.23 6.52
C ASP A 736 37.29 -5.70 7.70
N LEU A 737 38.57 -5.36 7.72
CA LEU A 737 39.46 -5.57 8.88
C LEU A 737 39.33 -4.41 9.87
N SER A 738 39.94 -4.54 11.06
CA SER A 738 40.04 -3.41 11.98
C SER A 738 40.90 -2.28 11.40
N SER A 739 40.65 -1.04 11.83
CA SER A 739 41.47 0.12 11.45
C SER A 739 42.94 -0.03 11.88
N GLN A 740 43.18 -0.76 12.97
CA GLN A 740 44.49 -1.30 13.32
C GLN A 740 44.47 -2.81 13.07
N ILE A 741 45.06 -3.23 11.95
CA ILE A 741 45.06 -4.65 11.55
C ILE A 741 45.83 -5.48 12.57
N LEU A 742 45.15 -6.46 13.16
CA LEU A 742 45.74 -7.39 14.11
C LEU A 742 46.24 -8.67 13.41
N PRO A 743 47.34 -9.30 13.87
CA PRO A 743 47.85 -10.54 13.26
C PRO A 743 46.81 -11.67 13.14
N GLN A 744 45.90 -11.77 14.11
CA GLN A 744 44.84 -12.77 14.13
C GLN A 744 43.78 -12.53 13.04
N GLU A 745 43.62 -11.29 12.58
CA GLU A 745 42.70 -10.96 11.50
C GLU A 745 43.23 -11.42 10.15
N CYS A 746 44.55 -11.37 9.94
CA CYS A 746 45.15 -11.97 8.74
C CYS A 746 44.92 -13.49 8.69
N GLN A 747 45.03 -14.16 9.84
CA GLN A 747 44.72 -15.59 9.96
C GLN A 747 43.24 -15.87 9.69
N SER A 748 42.34 -15.03 10.23
CA SER A 748 40.90 -15.16 10.02
C SER A 748 40.52 -14.88 8.56
N LEU A 749 41.16 -13.90 7.92
CA LEU A 749 40.99 -13.63 6.49
C LEU A 749 41.42 -14.84 5.65
N PHE A 750 42.57 -15.45 5.97
CA PHE A 750 43.00 -16.69 5.32
C PHE A 750 41.98 -17.83 5.47
N GLU A 751 41.38 -18.01 6.65
CA GLU A 751 40.31 -18.98 6.88
C GLU A 751 39.05 -18.69 6.03
N GLU A 752 38.69 -17.42 5.84
CA GLU A 752 37.58 -17.04 4.95
C GLU A 752 37.88 -17.35 3.48
N LEU A 753 39.11 -17.09 3.01
CA LEU A 753 39.51 -17.36 1.62
C LEU A 753 39.31 -18.82 1.22
N LEU A 754 39.53 -19.74 2.16
CA LEU A 754 39.37 -21.19 1.97
C LEU A 754 37.92 -21.68 2.18
N SER A 755 37.03 -20.81 2.67
CA SER A 755 35.64 -21.16 2.94
C SER A 755 34.81 -21.29 1.66
N HIS A 756 33.87 -22.24 1.65
CA HIS A 756 32.86 -22.37 0.61
C HIS A 756 31.55 -21.64 0.94
N GLU A 757 31.53 -20.84 2.00
CA GLU A 757 30.37 -20.00 2.35
C GLU A 757 30.11 -18.90 1.31
N ARG A 758 28.83 -18.55 1.16
CA ARG A 758 28.34 -17.52 0.22
C ARG A 758 28.12 -16.15 0.85
N GLU A 759 28.71 -15.91 2.03
CA GLU A 759 28.71 -14.58 2.64
C GLU A 759 29.53 -13.62 1.77
N THR A 760 28.96 -12.47 1.44
CA THR A 760 29.60 -11.47 0.56
C THR A 760 29.96 -10.18 1.29
N GLN A 761 29.57 -10.02 2.55
CA GLN A 761 29.80 -8.84 3.37
C GLN A 761 30.21 -9.26 4.78
N ILE A 762 31.52 -9.25 5.03
CA ILE A 762 32.15 -9.80 6.23
C ILE A 762 32.94 -8.70 6.93
N ALA A 763 32.93 -8.70 8.26
CA ALA A 763 33.85 -7.91 9.05
C ALA A 763 34.58 -8.78 10.06
N LEU A 764 35.89 -8.57 10.16
CA LEU A 764 36.78 -9.24 11.10
C LEU A 764 37.25 -8.22 12.13
N ARG A 765 37.05 -8.55 13.41
CA ARG A 765 37.49 -7.75 14.56
C ARG A 765 38.21 -8.65 15.56
N GLY A 766 39.53 -8.71 15.45
CA GLY A 766 40.38 -9.66 16.19
C GLY A 766 40.02 -11.11 15.85
N ASN A 767 39.49 -11.86 16.83
CA ASN A 767 39.05 -13.25 16.65
C ASN A 767 37.55 -13.38 16.34
N GLN A 768 36.84 -12.26 16.14
CA GLN A 768 35.40 -12.26 15.92
C GLN A 768 35.07 -11.99 14.45
N ARG A 769 34.14 -12.79 13.94
CA ARG A 769 33.58 -12.68 12.59
C ARG A 769 32.16 -12.12 12.69
N TYR A 770 31.87 -11.14 11.85
CA TYR A 770 30.54 -10.55 11.70
C TYR A 770 30.12 -10.60 10.23
N VAL A 771 28.82 -10.77 10.00
CA VAL A 771 28.20 -10.73 8.66
C VAL A 771 27.10 -9.68 8.64
N ALA A 772 26.92 -9.01 7.50
CA ALA A 772 25.89 -8.00 7.36
C ALA A 772 24.51 -8.63 7.07
N ARG A 773 23.46 -8.10 7.68
CA ARG A 773 22.05 -8.42 7.42
C ARG A 773 21.23 -7.14 7.30
N LEU A 774 20.23 -7.16 6.42
CA LEU A 774 19.19 -6.13 6.41
C LEU A 774 18.15 -6.49 7.48
N ALA A 775 17.88 -5.55 8.38
CA ALA A 775 16.89 -5.72 9.44
C ALA A 775 15.85 -4.60 9.39
N GLN A 776 14.58 -4.94 9.62
CA GLN A 776 13.51 -3.97 9.75
C GLN A 776 13.64 -3.23 11.08
N ARG A 777 13.47 -1.91 11.06
CA ARG A 777 13.60 -1.08 12.26
C ARG A 777 12.34 -1.17 13.12
N THR A 778 12.33 -2.07 14.08
CA THR A 778 11.24 -2.17 15.07
C THR A 778 11.41 -1.10 16.14
N GLY A 779 10.63 -0.01 16.06
CA GLY A 779 10.62 1.04 17.07
C GLY A 779 9.19 1.48 17.39
N SER A 780 8.73 1.19 18.61
CA SER A 780 7.46 1.69 19.13
C SER A 780 7.40 3.21 18.99
N VAL A 781 6.32 3.70 18.38
CA VAL A 781 5.94 5.11 18.43
C VAL A 781 5.58 5.42 19.89
N SER A 782 6.56 5.78 20.71
CA SER A 782 6.22 6.52 21.93
C SER A 782 5.75 7.88 21.44
N GLN A 783 4.48 8.22 21.67
CA GLN A 783 3.97 9.57 21.52
C GLN A 783 4.79 10.49 22.45
N SER A 784 5.88 11.05 21.93
CA SER A 784 6.57 12.15 22.58
C SER A 784 5.71 13.40 22.40
N LYS A 785 5.61 14.20 23.47
CA LYS A 785 4.98 15.53 23.53
C LYS A 785 5.19 16.36 22.24
N PRO A 786 4.27 17.28 21.91
CA PRO A 786 4.40 18.14 20.74
C PRO A 786 5.79 18.75 20.68
N ALA A 787 6.50 18.43 19.59
CA ALA A 787 7.86 18.89 19.38
C ALA A 787 7.87 20.43 19.27
N PRO A 788 8.93 21.11 19.75
CA PRO A 788 9.18 22.49 19.36
C PRO A 788 9.26 22.60 17.82
N SER A 789 9.10 23.80 17.26
CA SER A 789 9.18 23.98 15.79
C SER A 789 10.47 23.35 15.25
N LEU A 790 10.35 22.48 14.23
CA LEU A 790 11.47 21.77 13.60
C LEU A 790 12.57 22.71 13.12
N PHE A 791 12.18 23.93 12.76
CA PHE A 791 13.06 24.97 12.25
C PHE A 791 12.97 26.22 13.12
N ALA A 792 14.12 26.75 13.50
CA ALA A 792 14.23 28.07 14.12
C ALA A 792 13.99 29.17 13.09
N SER A 793 13.22 30.19 13.46
CA SER A 793 12.84 31.31 12.59
C SER A 793 13.99 32.27 12.25
N GLN A 794 15.07 32.26 13.03
CA GLN A 794 16.28 33.08 12.86
C GLN A 794 17.50 32.20 12.52
N ALA A 795 17.31 31.27 11.58
CA ALA A 795 18.33 30.34 11.14
C ALA A 795 18.26 30.12 9.63
N THR A 796 19.42 29.85 9.02
CA THR A 796 19.56 29.53 7.60
C THR A 796 19.69 28.03 7.39
N TYR A 797 19.08 27.51 6.32
CA TYR A 797 19.22 26.12 5.91
C TYR A 797 19.72 26.01 4.47
N LEU A 798 20.75 25.19 4.27
CA LEU A 798 21.40 24.98 2.97
C LEU A 798 20.89 23.70 2.31
N ILE A 799 20.38 23.81 1.09
CA ILE A 799 19.93 22.66 0.29
C ILE A 799 20.76 22.57 -0.98
N THR A 800 21.60 21.54 -1.07
CA THR A 800 22.39 21.27 -2.29
C THR A 800 21.59 20.41 -3.26
N GLY A 801 21.70 20.69 -4.56
CA GLY A 801 20.75 20.14 -5.52
C GLY A 801 19.35 20.76 -5.32
N GLY A 802 19.25 21.91 -4.66
CA GLY A 802 18.00 22.56 -4.26
C GLY A 802 17.10 22.97 -5.44
N LEU A 803 17.68 23.08 -6.64
CA LEU A 803 16.93 23.36 -7.88
C LEU A 803 16.46 22.09 -8.62
N GLY A 804 16.85 20.90 -8.15
CA GLY A 804 16.37 19.62 -8.66
C GLY A 804 15.00 19.27 -8.10
N ALA A 805 14.36 18.23 -8.65
CA ALA A 805 12.99 17.87 -8.26
C ALA A 805 12.82 17.60 -6.75
N LEU A 806 13.68 16.77 -6.15
CA LEU A 806 13.65 16.50 -4.71
C LEU A 806 14.10 17.70 -3.87
N GLY A 807 15.10 18.46 -4.35
CA GLY A 807 15.56 19.65 -3.66
C GLY A 807 14.49 20.73 -3.55
N LEU A 808 13.72 20.96 -4.62
CA LEU A 808 12.59 21.90 -4.62
C LEU A 808 11.46 21.43 -3.73
N LEU A 809 11.14 20.13 -3.75
CA LEU A 809 10.13 19.53 -2.89
C LEU A 809 10.47 19.75 -1.40
N VAL A 810 11.73 19.49 -1.03
CA VAL A 810 12.23 19.72 0.33
C VAL A 810 12.24 21.21 0.67
N THR A 811 12.60 22.08 -0.27
CA THR A 811 12.56 23.55 -0.08
C THR A 811 11.17 24.04 0.28
N GLU A 812 10.16 23.61 -0.49
CA GLU A 812 8.76 23.96 -0.26
C GLU A 812 8.26 23.43 1.08
N TRP A 813 8.58 22.16 1.40
CA TRP A 813 8.24 21.56 2.68
C TRP A 813 8.87 22.31 3.86
N MET A 814 10.18 22.60 3.82
CA MET A 814 10.86 23.32 4.90
C MET A 814 10.27 24.71 5.11
N ALA A 815 9.96 25.43 4.02
CA ALA A 815 9.31 26.73 4.09
C ALA A 815 7.93 26.65 4.78
N ASN A 816 7.12 25.65 4.42
CA ASN A 816 5.80 25.43 5.05
C ASN A 816 5.90 25.02 6.53
N GLN A 817 6.98 24.34 6.93
CA GLN A 817 7.26 23.99 8.33
C GLN A 817 7.91 25.13 9.14
N GLY A 818 8.05 26.33 8.57
CA GLY A 818 8.52 27.53 9.28
C GLY A 818 9.99 27.90 9.08
N ALA A 819 10.68 27.33 8.10
CA ALA A 819 12.03 27.77 7.73
C ALA A 819 11.99 29.10 6.95
N ASN A 820 12.47 30.17 7.59
CA ASN A 820 12.38 31.52 7.02
C ASN A 820 13.52 31.88 6.06
N HIS A 821 14.69 31.26 6.21
CA HIS A 821 15.89 31.56 5.41
C HIS A 821 16.44 30.29 4.77
N LEU A 822 16.36 30.20 3.44
CA LEU A 822 16.78 29.05 2.66
C LEU A 822 17.83 29.47 1.64
N LEU A 823 18.96 28.75 1.58
CA LEU A 823 19.95 28.90 0.52
C LEU A 823 20.00 27.65 -0.34
N LEU A 824 19.75 27.81 -1.64
CA LEU A 824 19.73 26.71 -2.61
C LEU A 824 20.97 26.76 -3.49
N ILE A 825 21.66 25.63 -3.64
CA ILE A 825 22.78 25.52 -4.58
C ILE A 825 22.52 24.50 -5.70
N GLY A 826 22.98 24.85 -6.90
CA GLY A 826 22.98 24.00 -8.08
C GLY A 826 23.93 24.50 -9.16
N ARG A 827 24.34 23.61 -10.08
CA ARG A 827 25.27 23.93 -11.18
C ARG A 827 24.58 24.62 -12.36
N SER A 828 23.34 24.23 -12.61
CA SER A 828 22.51 24.73 -13.70
C SER A 828 21.78 26.02 -13.32
N GLY A 829 21.35 26.78 -14.32
CA GLY A 829 20.44 27.92 -14.10
C GLY A 829 19.08 27.47 -13.57
N ILE A 830 18.35 28.41 -12.98
CA ILE A 830 17.00 28.17 -12.44
C ILE A 830 16.06 27.84 -13.61
N SER A 831 15.41 26.67 -13.56
CA SER A 831 14.41 26.29 -14.55
C SER A 831 13.13 27.12 -14.39
N GLN A 832 12.28 27.22 -15.42
CA GLN A 832 11.01 27.94 -15.31
C GLN A 832 10.12 27.40 -14.18
N LYS A 833 10.07 26.07 -14.02
CA LYS A 833 9.32 25.41 -12.94
C LYS A 833 9.90 25.79 -11.56
N ALA A 834 11.22 25.71 -11.40
CA ALA A 834 11.89 26.12 -10.17
C ALA A 834 11.61 27.58 -9.85
N GLN A 835 11.74 28.48 -10.84
CA GLN A 835 11.51 29.91 -10.66
C GLN A 835 10.08 30.21 -10.19
N ALA A 836 9.07 29.53 -10.77
CA ALA A 836 7.68 29.69 -10.36
C ALA A 836 7.47 29.32 -8.88
N THR A 837 7.99 28.18 -8.44
CA THR A 837 7.92 27.73 -7.05
C THR A 837 8.64 28.68 -6.11
N LEU A 838 9.85 29.13 -6.45
CA LEU A 838 10.62 30.07 -5.62
C LEU A 838 9.91 31.42 -5.48
N ASN A 839 9.32 31.94 -6.55
CA ASN A 839 8.55 33.19 -6.51
C ASN A 839 7.34 33.09 -5.57
N GLN A 840 6.62 31.95 -5.59
CA GLN A 840 5.48 31.72 -4.69
C GLN A 840 5.90 31.70 -3.22
N LEU A 841 7.04 31.08 -2.90
CA LEU A 841 7.56 31.04 -1.53
C LEU A 841 8.06 32.43 -1.07
N GLN A 842 8.73 33.17 -1.94
CA GLN A 842 9.18 34.55 -1.65
C GLN A 842 7.99 35.50 -1.41
N GLN A 843 6.88 35.33 -2.13
CA GLN A 843 5.64 36.08 -1.89
C GLN A 843 5.02 35.80 -0.51
N LYS A 844 5.29 34.62 0.07
CA LYS A 844 4.90 34.26 1.45
C LYS A 844 5.89 34.80 2.51
N GLY A 845 6.88 35.59 2.13
CA GLY A 845 7.85 36.22 3.03
C GLY A 845 9.11 35.39 3.30
N ILE A 846 9.25 34.21 2.69
CA ILE A 846 10.42 33.35 2.85
C ILE A 846 11.62 33.95 2.10
N GLN A 847 12.73 34.11 2.80
CA GLN A 847 13.97 34.62 2.23
C GLN A 847 14.72 33.46 1.55
N ILE A 848 14.68 33.44 0.22
CA ILE A 848 15.37 32.42 -0.57
C ILE A 848 16.50 33.04 -1.37
N GLU A 849 17.72 32.58 -1.12
CA GLU A 849 18.91 32.91 -1.90
C GLU A 849 19.33 31.71 -2.75
N VAL A 850 19.61 31.93 -4.03
CA VAL A 850 20.05 30.88 -4.95
C VAL A 850 21.48 31.18 -5.39
N CYS A 851 22.41 30.29 -5.06
CA CYS A 851 23.80 30.40 -5.48
C CYS A 851 24.13 29.35 -6.53
N ARG A 852 24.72 29.78 -7.65
CA ARG A 852 25.33 28.85 -8.59
C ARG A 852 26.67 28.38 -8.03
N ALA A 853 26.77 27.08 -7.80
CA ALA A 853 27.95 26.44 -7.21
C ALA A 853 27.99 24.94 -7.57
N ASP A 854 29.19 24.41 -7.78
CA ASP A 854 29.43 22.96 -7.78
C ASP A 854 29.84 22.52 -6.38
N VAL A 855 29.06 21.62 -5.78
CA VAL A 855 29.33 21.12 -4.42
C VAL A 855 30.66 20.36 -4.34
N SER A 856 31.10 19.74 -5.43
CA SER A 856 32.39 19.05 -5.50
C SER A 856 33.59 20.00 -5.54
N ASN A 857 33.37 21.29 -5.80
CA ASN A 857 34.40 22.32 -5.79
C ASN A 857 34.49 23.01 -4.41
N LEU A 858 35.68 22.96 -3.78
CA LEU A 858 35.91 23.47 -2.44
C LEU A 858 35.76 25.00 -2.35
N GLU A 859 36.23 25.74 -3.35
CA GLU A 859 36.18 27.20 -3.40
C GLU A 859 34.73 27.69 -3.50
N ASP A 860 33.91 26.98 -4.29
CA ASP A 860 32.49 27.27 -4.44
C ASP A 860 31.72 27.11 -3.13
N ILE A 861 31.94 26.03 -2.38
CA ILE A 861 31.29 25.84 -1.08
C ILE A 861 31.82 26.81 -0.03
N THR A 862 33.12 27.12 -0.06
CA THR A 862 33.71 28.16 0.81
C THR A 862 33.02 29.50 0.58
N ARG A 863 32.84 29.90 -0.69
CA ARG A 863 32.13 31.12 -1.08
C ARG A 863 30.67 31.12 -0.61
N VAL A 864 29.95 30.02 -0.79
CA VAL A 864 28.56 29.88 -0.32
C VAL A 864 28.45 30.04 1.19
N LEU A 865 29.33 29.41 1.97
CA LEU A 865 29.31 29.54 3.42
C LEU A 865 29.71 30.95 3.89
N GLN A 866 30.64 31.61 3.20
CA GLN A 866 30.96 33.02 3.44
C GLN A 866 29.78 33.94 3.16
N THR A 867 29.01 33.69 2.10
CA THR A 867 27.75 34.41 1.83
C THR A 867 26.80 34.25 3.00
N ILE A 868 26.51 33.01 3.44
CA ILE A 868 25.60 32.78 4.59
C ILE A 868 26.08 33.53 5.84
N GLN A 869 27.38 33.48 6.13
CA GLN A 869 27.96 34.15 7.31
C GLN A 869 27.84 35.68 7.25
N THR A 870 27.84 36.27 6.06
CA THR A 870 27.85 37.74 5.88
C THR A 870 26.47 38.34 5.64
N THR A 871 25.54 37.61 5.00
CA THR A 871 24.25 38.15 4.54
C THR A 871 23.04 37.53 5.23
N MET A 872 23.18 36.41 5.93
CA MET A 872 22.04 35.64 6.46
C MET A 872 22.19 35.29 7.95
N PRO A 873 21.11 34.86 8.63
CA PRO A 873 21.23 34.27 9.97
C PRO A 873 22.12 33.03 9.99
N PRO A 874 22.57 32.56 11.18
CA PRO A 874 23.47 31.43 11.30
C PRO A 874 22.96 30.16 10.59
N LEU A 875 23.86 29.44 9.92
CA LEU A 875 23.56 28.14 9.32
C LEU A 875 23.26 27.12 10.41
N LYS A 876 22.09 26.49 10.34
CA LYS A 876 21.64 25.48 11.31
C LYS A 876 21.36 24.12 10.70
N GLY A 877 21.16 24.00 9.40
CA GLY A 877 20.94 22.69 8.80
C GLY A 877 21.40 22.60 7.36
N ILE A 878 21.80 21.40 6.98
CA ILE A 878 22.22 21.07 5.61
C ILE A 878 21.42 19.86 5.14
N ILE A 879 20.83 19.97 3.93
CA ILE A 879 20.29 18.84 3.19
C ILE A 879 21.06 18.69 1.88
N HIS A 880 21.80 17.60 1.77
CA HIS A 880 22.59 17.25 0.62
C HIS A 880 21.80 16.33 -0.33
N ALA A 881 21.08 16.94 -1.27
CA ALA A 881 20.32 16.26 -2.33
C ALA A 881 20.99 16.36 -3.72
N ALA A 882 22.24 16.82 -3.79
CA ALA A 882 22.98 16.88 -5.05
C ALA A 882 23.35 15.46 -5.52
N GLY A 883 23.07 15.17 -6.79
CA GLY A 883 23.39 13.90 -7.40
C GLY A 883 23.08 13.92 -8.89
N VAL A 884 23.74 13.02 -9.62
CA VAL A 884 23.49 12.72 -11.03
C VAL A 884 23.54 11.21 -11.20
N ILE A 885 22.84 10.72 -12.22
CA ILE A 885 22.88 9.31 -12.64
C ILE A 885 23.39 9.27 -14.07
N ASP A 886 24.25 8.30 -14.34
CA ASP A 886 24.69 7.89 -15.67
C ASP A 886 24.88 6.38 -15.61
N ASP A 887 23.76 5.67 -15.76
CA ASP A 887 23.69 4.22 -15.64
C ASP A 887 24.44 3.56 -16.81
N GLY A 888 25.12 2.47 -16.50
CA GLY A 888 25.84 1.65 -17.45
C GLY A 888 26.53 0.51 -16.71
N ILE A 889 26.48 -0.69 -17.29
CA ILE A 889 27.17 -1.86 -16.74
C ILE A 889 28.68 -1.59 -16.63
N LEU A 890 29.36 -2.30 -15.73
CA LEU A 890 30.78 -2.06 -15.45
C LEU A 890 31.65 -2.24 -16.70
N GLU A 891 31.31 -3.15 -17.61
CA GLU A 891 32.02 -3.29 -18.90
C GLU A 891 32.04 -1.99 -19.73
N GLN A 892 31.00 -1.17 -19.64
CA GLN A 892 30.83 0.06 -20.44
C GLN A 892 31.22 1.34 -19.68
N GLN A 893 31.58 1.22 -18.40
CA GLN A 893 32.02 2.36 -17.59
C GLN A 893 33.46 2.71 -17.94
N THR A 894 33.78 4.00 -17.88
CA THR A 894 35.18 4.48 -17.89
C THR A 894 35.47 5.14 -16.56
N TRP A 895 36.75 5.28 -16.24
CA TRP A 895 37.17 5.96 -15.03
C TRP A 895 36.65 7.40 -14.94
N GLU A 896 36.62 8.11 -16.07
CA GLU A 896 36.10 9.48 -16.18
C GLU A 896 34.59 9.56 -15.93
N ARG A 897 33.82 8.58 -16.44
CA ARG A 897 32.37 8.51 -16.17
C ARG A 897 32.11 8.20 -14.70
N LEU A 898 32.85 7.24 -14.14
CA LEU A 898 32.69 6.80 -12.75
C LEU A 898 32.99 7.95 -11.77
N THR A 899 34.12 8.65 -11.95
CA THR A 899 34.50 9.82 -11.12
C THR A 899 33.52 10.98 -11.24
N ARG A 900 33.03 11.30 -12.44
CA ARG A 900 32.05 12.37 -12.65
C ARG A 900 30.75 12.15 -11.86
N ILE A 901 30.29 10.91 -11.75
CA ILE A 901 29.07 10.55 -11.01
C ILE A 901 29.30 10.51 -9.51
N MET A 902 30.47 10.04 -9.08
CA MET A 902 30.84 10.05 -7.66
C MET A 902 31.07 11.46 -7.11
N ALA A 903 31.63 12.37 -7.91
CA ALA A 903 32.06 13.71 -7.51
C ALA A 903 31.09 14.50 -6.59
N PRO A 904 29.81 14.70 -6.95
CA PRO A 904 28.89 15.49 -6.13
C PRO A 904 28.57 14.83 -4.78
N LYS A 905 28.61 13.51 -4.67
CA LYS A 905 28.27 12.77 -3.45
C LYS A 905 29.50 12.45 -2.59
N ILE A 906 30.67 12.24 -3.20
CA ILE A 906 31.92 11.99 -2.47
C ILE A 906 32.57 13.32 -2.08
N GLN A 907 33.22 14.00 -3.02
CA GLN A 907 33.90 15.27 -2.77
C GLN A 907 32.91 16.32 -2.25
N GLY A 908 31.68 16.34 -2.77
CA GLY A 908 30.67 17.30 -2.33
C GLY A 908 30.26 17.16 -0.87
N SER A 909 29.93 15.95 -0.42
CA SER A 909 29.59 15.73 0.99
C SER A 909 30.80 15.90 1.91
N TRP A 910 32.01 15.57 1.44
CA TRP A 910 33.26 15.81 2.17
C TRP A 910 33.53 17.31 2.37
N ASN A 911 33.39 18.12 1.32
CA ASN A 911 33.55 19.58 1.40
C ASN A 911 32.60 20.18 2.43
N LEU A 912 31.31 19.79 2.37
CA LEU A 912 30.31 20.21 3.34
C LEU A 912 30.67 19.76 4.76
N HIS A 913 31.13 18.51 4.93
CA HIS A 913 31.54 18.00 6.23
C HIS A 913 32.68 18.84 6.81
N GLN A 914 33.78 19.00 6.07
CA GLN A 914 35.00 19.68 6.49
C GLN A 914 34.74 21.14 6.86
N LEU A 915 34.05 21.89 5.99
CA LEU A 915 33.82 23.31 6.20
C LEU A 915 32.78 23.62 7.28
N THR A 916 32.08 22.61 7.81
CA THR A 916 31.03 22.80 8.82
C THR A 916 31.27 22.06 10.14
N GLN A 917 32.49 21.55 10.39
CA GLN A 917 32.82 20.87 11.65
C GLN A 917 32.68 21.78 12.87
N ASN A 918 33.02 23.07 12.72
CA ASN A 918 32.98 24.05 13.80
C ASN A 918 31.63 24.77 13.94
N LEU A 919 30.63 24.38 13.15
CA LEU A 919 29.30 24.99 13.17
C LEU A 919 28.35 24.18 14.04
N SER A 920 27.58 24.86 14.89
CA SER A 920 26.53 24.25 15.71
C SER A 920 25.28 23.98 14.87
N LEU A 921 25.38 23.03 13.94
CA LEU A 921 24.25 22.55 13.15
C LEU A 921 23.28 21.74 14.03
N ASP A 922 22.00 21.85 13.73
CA ASP A 922 20.93 21.04 14.30
C ASP A 922 20.80 19.72 13.53
N PHE A 923 21.01 19.73 12.20
CA PHE A 923 21.05 18.53 11.36
C PHE A 923 21.99 18.62 10.15
N PHE A 924 22.45 17.47 9.69
CA PHE A 924 23.19 17.30 8.43
C PHE A 924 22.67 16.03 7.74
N VAL A 925 21.90 16.19 6.67
CA VAL A 925 21.19 15.07 6.02
C VAL A 925 21.77 14.81 4.63
N CYS A 926 22.19 13.58 4.35
CA CYS A 926 22.57 13.12 3.03
C CYS A 926 21.44 12.28 2.40
N PHE A 927 21.00 12.66 1.20
CA PHE A 927 20.07 11.86 0.41
C PHE A 927 20.85 10.80 -0.36
N SER A 928 20.99 9.65 0.28
CA SER A 928 21.58 8.44 -0.28
C SER A 928 20.55 7.64 -1.08
N SER A 929 20.88 6.41 -1.45
CA SER A 929 19.98 5.53 -2.23
C SER A 929 20.04 4.10 -1.74
N VAL A 930 18.95 3.35 -1.90
CA VAL A 930 18.92 1.90 -1.70
C VAL A 930 19.95 1.15 -2.54
N ALA A 931 20.42 1.74 -3.65
CA ALA A 931 21.49 1.16 -4.48
C ALA A 931 22.80 0.92 -3.70
N SER A 932 23.14 1.74 -2.69
CA SER A 932 24.31 1.46 -1.84
C SER A 932 24.07 0.36 -0.81
N LEU A 933 22.81 0.03 -0.50
CA LEU A 933 22.44 -1.05 0.43
C LEU A 933 22.38 -2.38 -0.30
N LEU A 934 21.56 -2.46 -1.35
CA LEU A 934 21.23 -3.70 -2.05
C LEU A 934 22.10 -3.95 -3.28
N GLY A 935 22.76 -2.93 -3.84
CA GLY A 935 23.28 -2.98 -5.20
C GLY A 935 22.19 -2.77 -6.24
N SER A 936 22.56 -2.31 -7.43
CA SER A 936 21.67 -2.30 -8.60
C SER A 936 22.48 -2.51 -9.88
N PRO A 937 22.03 -3.39 -10.80
CA PRO A 937 22.65 -3.54 -12.11
C PRO A 937 22.77 -2.20 -12.84
N GLY A 938 23.91 -1.95 -13.47
CA GLY A 938 24.20 -0.71 -14.19
C GLY A 938 24.49 0.50 -13.31
N GLN A 939 24.44 0.38 -11.99
CA GLN A 939 24.57 1.52 -11.06
C GLN A 939 25.82 1.44 -10.17
N GLY A 940 26.90 0.76 -10.61
CA GLY A 940 28.09 0.57 -9.79
C GLY A 940 28.74 1.88 -9.34
N ASN A 941 28.78 2.89 -10.22
CA ASN A 941 29.27 4.23 -9.93
C ASN A 941 28.40 4.96 -8.87
N TYR A 942 27.08 4.84 -9.00
CA TYR A 942 26.10 5.48 -8.12
C TYR A 942 26.01 4.78 -6.76
N ALA A 943 26.03 3.45 -6.72
CA ALA A 943 26.10 2.66 -5.49
C ALA A 943 27.37 2.99 -4.69
N ALA A 944 28.52 3.08 -5.36
CA ALA A 944 29.79 3.49 -4.75
C ALA A 944 29.72 4.91 -4.16
N ALA A 945 29.18 5.87 -4.91
CA ALA A 945 29.02 7.26 -4.47
C ALA A 945 28.15 7.38 -3.21
N ASN A 946 27.05 6.62 -3.14
CA ASN A 946 26.13 6.62 -2.01
C ASN A 946 26.71 5.89 -0.78
N ALA A 947 27.47 4.80 -0.98
CA ALA A 947 28.18 4.10 0.10
C ALA A 947 29.22 5.00 0.81
N PHE A 948 29.84 5.93 0.09
CA PHE A 948 30.66 6.97 0.71
C PHE A 948 29.88 7.83 1.69
N MET A 949 28.74 8.38 1.26
CA MET A 949 27.93 9.26 2.10
C MET A 949 27.41 8.52 3.34
N ASP A 950 27.02 7.26 3.18
CA ASP A 950 26.59 6.41 4.27
C ASP A 950 27.70 6.31 5.33
N ALA A 951 28.91 5.96 4.92
CA ALA A 951 30.08 5.89 5.82
C ALA A 951 30.47 7.26 6.41
N LEU A 952 30.40 8.34 5.61
CA LEU A 952 30.68 9.70 6.06
C LEU A 952 29.76 10.14 7.20
N ILE A 953 28.49 9.77 7.14
CA ILE A 953 27.55 10.11 8.21
C ILE A 953 27.89 9.37 9.51
N HIS A 954 28.25 8.09 9.44
CA HIS A 954 28.75 7.37 10.62
C HIS A 954 30.04 8.00 11.17
N TYR A 955 30.99 8.35 10.30
CA TYR A 955 32.22 9.06 10.67
C TYR A 955 31.92 10.40 11.35
N ARG A 956 31.01 11.20 10.79
CA ARG A 956 30.59 12.48 11.35
C ARG A 956 29.94 12.32 12.73
N ARG A 957 29.13 11.28 12.91
CA ARG A 957 28.48 10.96 14.19
C ARG A 957 29.48 10.47 15.25
N ALA A 958 30.49 9.71 14.87
CA ALA A 958 31.58 9.31 15.76
C ALA A 958 32.36 10.53 16.29
N SER A 959 32.47 11.60 15.49
CA SER A 959 33.03 12.90 15.91
C SER A 959 32.07 13.77 16.74
N GLY A 960 30.91 13.26 17.14
CA GLY A 960 29.91 13.99 17.94
C GLY A 960 29.11 15.02 17.16
N LEU A 961 29.25 15.09 15.84
CA LEU A 961 28.54 16.03 14.98
C LEU A 961 27.22 15.42 14.46
N PRO A 962 26.16 16.21 14.21
CA PRO A 962 24.91 15.68 13.67
C PRO A 962 25.12 15.11 12.27
N GLY A 963 24.37 14.07 11.92
CA GLY A 963 24.48 13.37 10.66
C GLY A 963 23.38 12.32 10.49
N LEU A 964 22.72 12.33 9.34
CA LEU A 964 21.72 11.35 8.92
C LEU A 964 21.92 11.02 7.44
N SER A 965 22.08 9.74 7.10
CA SER A 965 22.00 9.24 5.72
C SER A 965 20.66 8.54 5.51
N ILE A 966 19.94 8.90 4.46
CA ILE A 966 18.68 8.24 4.10
C ILE A 966 18.88 7.53 2.76
N ASN A 967 18.87 6.21 2.77
CA ASN A 967 18.94 5.40 1.56
C ASN A 967 17.54 5.31 0.93
N TRP A 968 17.19 6.29 0.09
CA TRP A 968 15.88 6.38 -0.52
C TRP A 968 15.64 5.31 -1.59
N GLY A 969 14.44 4.71 -1.56
CA GLY A 969 13.86 3.95 -2.66
C GLY A 969 13.43 4.85 -3.82
N LEU A 970 12.68 4.29 -4.77
CA LEU A 970 12.23 5.01 -5.96
C LEU A 970 11.13 6.02 -5.61
N TRP A 971 11.27 7.28 -6.04
CA TRP A 971 10.25 8.32 -5.83
C TRP A 971 9.28 8.40 -7.02
N GLN A 972 7.98 8.55 -6.73
CA GLN A 972 6.92 8.69 -7.73
C GLN A 972 6.95 10.09 -8.37
N ALA A 973 6.82 10.14 -9.71
CA ALA A 973 6.59 11.34 -10.51
C ALA A 973 7.60 12.52 -10.30
N SER A 974 8.74 12.28 -9.65
CA SER A 974 9.77 13.27 -9.34
C SER A 974 11.18 12.68 -9.42
N GLY A 975 12.14 13.51 -9.84
CA GLY A 975 13.56 13.15 -9.80
C GLY A 975 13.98 12.14 -10.87
N MET A 976 15.04 11.39 -10.59
CA MET A 976 15.74 10.58 -11.58
C MET A 976 14.91 9.37 -12.09
N ALA A 977 13.91 8.93 -11.31
CA ALA A 977 12.98 7.86 -11.68
C ALA A 977 11.83 8.33 -12.60
N ALA A 978 11.59 9.64 -12.73
CA ALA A 978 10.51 10.19 -13.55
C ALA A 978 10.70 9.97 -15.07
N HIS A 979 11.91 9.57 -15.49
CA HIS A 979 12.23 9.22 -16.88
C HIS A 979 11.93 7.76 -17.24
N LEU A 980 11.55 6.92 -16.26
CA LEU A 980 11.19 5.52 -16.48
C LEU A 980 9.77 5.46 -17.07
N GLY A 981 9.61 4.86 -18.25
CA GLY A 981 8.30 4.67 -18.90
C GLY A 981 7.33 3.84 -18.06
N SER A 982 6.02 4.00 -18.31
CA SER A 982 4.95 3.34 -17.55
C SER A 982 5.06 1.80 -17.49
N GLN A 983 5.60 1.17 -18.53
CA GLN A 983 5.85 -0.27 -18.57
C GLN A 983 6.94 -0.71 -17.58
N VAL A 984 8.00 0.08 -17.42
CA VAL A 984 9.09 -0.21 -16.47
C VAL A 984 8.60 -0.04 -15.03
N GLN A 985 7.79 0.99 -14.77
CA GLN A 985 7.18 1.20 -13.45
C GLN A 985 6.24 0.04 -13.06
N ASN A 986 5.40 -0.43 -13.99
CA ASN A 986 4.52 -1.57 -13.76
C ASN A 986 5.32 -2.87 -13.50
N ARG A 987 6.47 -3.04 -14.15
CA ARG A 987 7.35 -4.20 -13.94
C ARG A 987 8.02 -4.18 -12.58
N ILE A 988 8.54 -3.04 -12.14
CA ILE A 988 9.14 -2.85 -10.81
C ILE A 988 8.09 -3.16 -9.71
N ALA A 989 6.86 -2.69 -9.88
CA ALA A 989 5.74 -3.05 -9.01
C ALA A 989 5.38 -4.55 -9.11
N ALA A 990 5.49 -5.16 -10.29
CA ALA A 990 5.30 -6.60 -10.50
C ALA A 990 6.40 -7.47 -9.86
N GLN A 991 7.50 -6.89 -9.39
CA GLN A 991 8.56 -7.57 -8.63
C GLN A 991 8.50 -7.26 -7.12
N GLY A 992 7.49 -6.52 -6.68
CA GLY A 992 7.29 -6.20 -5.28
C GLY A 992 8.07 -4.98 -4.80
N VAL A 993 8.60 -4.15 -5.69
CA VAL A 993 9.19 -2.84 -5.31
C VAL A 993 8.16 -1.75 -5.59
N GLU A 994 7.70 -1.05 -4.54
CA GLU A 994 6.74 0.05 -4.65
C GLU A 994 7.47 1.41 -4.78
N MET A 995 6.76 2.46 -5.18
CA MET A 995 7.31 3.82 -5.29
C MET A 995 6.85 4.70 -4.12
N ILE A 996 7.74 5.56 -3.65
CA ILE A 996 7.52 6.52 -2.55
C ILE A 996 6.88 7.78 -3.13
N SER A 997 5.69 8.14 -2.67
CA SER A 997 5.08 9.41 -3.07
C SER A 997 5.81 10.62 -2.44
N PRO A 998 5.75 11.82 -3.04
CA PRO A 998 6.35 13.02 -2.46
C PRO A 998 5.94 13.30 -1.01
N THR A 999 4.66 13.09 -0.67
CA THR A 999 4.13 13.30 0.68
C THR A 999 4.68 12.29 1.68
N GLN A 1000 4.69 11.00 1.31
CA GLN A 1000 5.24 9.93 2.15
C GLN A 1000 6.73 10.15 2.42
N GLY A 1001 7.51 10.53 1.40
CA GLY A 1001 8.94 10.78 1.55
C GLY A 1001 9.23 11.96 2.48
N LEU A 1002 8.46 13.05 2.41
CA LEU A 1002 8.60 14.18 3.33
C LEU A 1002 8.19 13.84 4.78
N GLN A 1003 7.14 13.04 4.95
CA GLN A 1003 6.72 12.54 6.27
C GLN A 1003 7.79 11.66 6.92
N ILE A 1004 8.47 10.82 6.13
CA ILE A 1004 9.62 10.04 6.59
C ILE A 1004 10.77 10.96 7.00
N LEU A 1005 11.09 11.95 6.18
CA LEU A 1005 12.15 12.91 6.49
C LEU A 1005 11.90 13.62 7.81
N GLU A 1006 10.67 14.09 8.04
CA GLU A 1006 10.24 14.72 9.30
C GLU A 1006 10.41 13.77 10.50
N THR A 1007 9.95 12.53 10.34
CA THR A 1007 10.06 11.47 11.37
C THR A 1007 11.52 11.12 11.66
N LEU A 1008 12.39 11.10 10.66
CA LEU A 1008 13.80 10.79 10.82
C LEU A 1008 14.62 11.98 11.34
N LEU A 1009 14.19 13.22 11.12
CA LEU A 1009 14.83 14.40 11.73
C LEU A 1009 14.54 14.49 13.23
N SER A 1010 13.35 14.06 13.66
CA SER A 1010 12.97 14.03 15.09
C SER A 1010 13.53 12.84 15.85
N ARG A 1011 13.84 11.74 15.15
CA ARG A 1011 14.46 10.53 15.72
C ARG A 1011 15.98 10.63 15.54
N ASN A 1012 16.77 10.44 16.60
CA ASN A 1012 18.23 10.53 16.54
C ASN A 1012 18.90 9.35 15.78
N ALA A 1013 18.55 9.15 14.51
CA ALA A 1013 19.02 8.09 13.63
C ALA A 1013 20.28 8.52 12.85
N THR A 1014 21.12 7.55 12.49
CA THR A 1014 22.38 7.79 11.76
C THR A 1014 22.28 7.38 10.30
N GLN A 1015 21.78 6.18 10.02
CA GLN A 1015 21.54 5.71 8.65
C GLN A 1015 20.24 4.92 8.63
N VAL A 1016 19.37 5.18 7.65
CA VAL A 1016 18.09 4.47 7.49
C VAL A 1016 17.82 4.22 6.01
N GLY A 1017 17.53 2.97 5.67
CA GLY A 1017 16.96 2.63 4.37
C GLY A 1017 15.46 2.78 4.35
N VAL A 1018 14.95 3.33 3.26
CA VAL A 1018 13.51 3.48 3.01
C VAL A 1018 13.14 2.58 1.83
N LEU A 1019 12.67 1.37 2.13
CA LEU A 1019 12.41 0.29 1.18
C LEU A 1019 10.94 -0.11 1.24
N PRO A 1020 10.07 0.46 0.41
CA PRO A 1020 8.70 -0.02 0.27
C PRO A 1020 8.69 -1.30 -0.58
N ILE A 1021 9.09 -2.42 0.01
CA ILE A 1021 9.24 -3.72 -0.66
C ILE A 1021 8.26 -4.74 -0.08
N ASP A 1022 7.52 -5.39 -0.97
CA ASP A 1022 6.80 -6.65 -0.72
C ASP A 1022 7.81 -7.80 -0.76
N TRP A 1023 8.38 -8.13 0.41
CA TRP A 1023 9.46 -9.12 0.53
C TRP A 1023 9.10 -10.52 0.02
N PRO A 1024 7.91 -11.09 0.30
CA PRO A 1024 7.49 -12.36 -0.30
C PRO A 1024 7.56 -12.34 -1.82
N LYS A 1025 7.09 -11.25 -2.45
CA LYS A 1025 7.09 -11.09 -3.89
C LYS A 1025 8.51 -10.87 -4.46
N PHE A 1026 9.30 -10.03 -3.79
CA PHE A 1026 10.67 -9.73 -4.19
C PHE A 1026 11.58 -10.96 -4.10
N LEU A 1027 11.46 -11.78 -3.04
CA LEU A 1027 12.30 -12.96 -2.86
C LEU A 1027 12.04 -14.07 -3.87
N ARG A 1028 10.82 -14.15 -4.46
CA ARG A 1028 10.48 -15.13 -5.50
C ARG A 1028 11.32 -15.02 -6.78
N GLN A 1029 12.00 -13.90 -6.99
CA GLN A 1029 12.88 -13.73 -8.15
C GLN A 1029 14.19 -14.52 -8.01
N PHE A 1030 14.56 -14.92 -6.80
CA PHE A 1030 15.74 -15.73 -6.52
C PHE A 1030 15.36 -17.22 -6.41
N SER A 1031 16.19 -18.10 -6.96
CA SER A 1031 16.11 -19.52 -6.65
C SER A 1031 16.39 -19.75 -5.16
N SER A 1032 15.70 -20.72 -4.53
CA SER A 1032 15.93 -21.07 -3.13
C SER A 1032 17.42 -21.30 -2.84
N GLY A 1033 17.96 -20.61 -1.83
CA GLY A 1033 19.37 -20.68 -1.43
C GLY A 1033 20.34 -19.88 -2.31
N HIS A 1034 19.81 -19.03 -3.19
CA HIS A 1034 20.59 -18.16 -4.09
C HIS A 1034 20.20 -16.67 -3.94
N GLU A 1035 19.37 -16.33 -2.96
CA GLU A 1035 19.14 -14.96 -2.53
C GLU A 1035 20.44 -14.30 -2.02
N PRO A 1036 20.60 -12.98 -2.17
CA PRO A 1036 21.73 -12.25 -1.62
C PRO A 1036 21.87 -12.47 -0.11
N SER A 1037 23.08 -12.77 0.37
CA SER A 1037 23.38 -13.06 1.78
C SER A 1037 22.87 -11.99 2.76
N LEU A 1038 22.86 -10.72 2.34
CA LEU A 1038 22.31 -9.59 3.10
C LEU A 1038 20.82 -9.76 3.44
N LEU A 1039 20.06 -10.43 2.57
CA LEU A 1039 18.61 -10.62 2.70
C LEU A 1039 18.22 -11.90 3.44
N LEU A 1040 19.17 -12.75 3.85
CA LEU A 1040 18.86 -14.01 4.52
C LEU A 1040 18.01 -13.82 5.78
N GLY A 1041 18.26 -12.77 6.57
CA GLY A 1041 17.43 -12.47 7.75
C GLY A 1041 15.97 -12.15 7.40
N ILE A 1042 15.74 -11.44 6.30
CA ILE A 1042 14.39 -11.17 5.77
C ILE A 1042 13.77 -12.44 5.19
N ALA A 1043 14.55 -13.23 4.45
CA ALA A 1043 14.08 -14.48 3.86
C ALA A 1043 13.65 -15.49 4.92
N GLU A 1044 14.41 -15.62 6.02
CA GLU A 1044 14.04 -16.44 7.16
C GLU A 1044 12.74 -15.97 7.83
N GLN A 1045 12.55 -14.66 8.00
CA GLN A 1045 11.31 -14.09 8.54
C GLN A 1045 10.11 -14.41 7.63
N VAL A 1046 10.26 -14.23 6.31
CA VAL A 1046 9.23 -14.57 5.33
C VAL A 1046 8.94 -16.08 5.33
N GLN A 1047 9.96 -16.93 5.35
CA GLN A 1047 9.77 -18.39 5.41
C GLN A 1047 9.08 -18.85 6.70
N GLN A 1048 9.35 -18.20 7.84
CA GLN A 1048 8.65 -18.49 9.10
C GLN A 1048 7.16 -18.11 9.04
N LEU A 1049 6.82 -17.05 8.30
CA LEU A 1049 5.44 -16.63 8.06
C LEU A 1049 4.70 -17.53 7.04
N VAL A 1050 5.44 -18.24 6.17
CA VAL A 1050 4.91 -19.01 5.01
C VAL A 1050 5.03 -20.54 5.21
N LYS A 1051 5.19 -21.03 6.45
CA LYS A 1051 5.63 -22.42 6.75
C LYS A 1051 4.67 -23.58 6.44
N ASN A 1052 3.69 -23.43 5.55
CA ASN A 1052 2.75 -24.48 5.11
C ASN A 1052 2.62 -24.67 3.59
N GLU A 1053 3.61 -24.27 2.79
CA GLU A 1053 3.62 -24.56 1.34
C GLU A 1053 4.68 -25.62 0.98
N GLN A 1054 4.25 -26.72 0.34
CA GLN A 1054 5.17 -27.69 -0.29
C GLN A 1054 5.81 -27.09 -1.54
N PRO A 1055 7.08 -27.44 -1.86
CA PRO A 1055 7.76 -26.90 -3.03
C PRO A 1055 7.05 -27.28 -4.34
N ASN A 1056 6.71 -26.27 -5.13
CA ASN A 1056 5.92 -26.36 -6.35
C ASN A 1056 6.62 -27.23 -7.43
N THR A 1057 5.97 -28.32 -7.83
CA THR A 1057 6.41 -29.34 -8.80
C THR A 1057 6.21 -28.94 -10.26
N GLU A 1058 6.46 -27.68 -10.65
CA GLU A 1058 6.44 -27.25 -12.07
C GLU A 1058 7.83 -27.25 -12.73
N LYS A 1059 8.92 -27.39 -11.95
CA LYS A 1059 10.31 -27.35 -12.45
C LYS A 1059 10.73 -28.52 -13.36
N VAL A 1060 9.88 -29.53 -13.54
CA VAL A 1060 10.27 -30.83 -14.13
C VAL A 1060 9.69 -31.06 -15.54
N ASP A 1061 8.76 -30.24 -16.04
CA ASP A 1061 8.00 -30.62 -17.25
C ASP A 1061 8.75 -30.37 -18.59
N PHE A 1062 9.38 -29.21 -18.79
CA PHE A 1062 10.15 -28.94 -20.02
C PHE A 1062 11.45 -29.74 -20.11
N LEU A 1063 12.25 -29.81 -19.03
CA LEU A 1063 13.50 -30.57 -19.03
C LEU A 1063 13.25 -32.07 -19.28
N ARG A 1064 12.15 -32.61 -18.74
CA ARG A 1064 11.71 -33.98 -19.02
C ARG A 1064 11.29 -34.15 -20.48
N GLN A 1065 10.47 -33.25 -21.03
CA GLN A 1065 10.09 -33.26 -22.45
C GLN A 1065 11.30 -33.13 -23.39
N TRP A 1066 12.29 -32.31 -23.06
CA TRP A 1066 13.52 -32.14 -23.84
C TRP A 1066 14.42 -33.39 -23.77
N GLN A 1067 14.55 -34.01 -22.59
CA GLN A 1067 15.30 -35.26 -22.41
C GLN A 1067 14.62 -36.45 -23.13
N GLU A 1068 13.29 -36.53 -23.11
CA GLU A 1068 12.50 -37.58 -23.76
C GLU A 1068 12.35 -37.37 -25.29
N ALA A 1069 12.60 -36.16 -25.80
CA ALA A 1069 12.54 -35.86 -27.24
C ALA A 1069 13.70 -36.46 -28.04
N ASN A 1070 13.43 -36.81 -29.30
CA ASN A 1070 14.44 -37.27 -30.26
C ASN A 1070 15.51 -36.18 -30.48
N VAL A 1071 16.75 -36.60 -30.74
CA VAL A 1071 17.89 -35.69 -30.95
C VAL A 1071 17.62 -34.63 -32.04
N GLY A 1072 16.85 -34.97 -33.07
CA GLY A 1072 16.47 -34.03 -34.14
C GLY A 1072 15.45 -32.96 -33.74
N ASP A 1073 14.67 -33.17 -32.67
CA ASP A 1073 13.56 -32.30 -32.25
C ASP A 1073 13.96 -31.35 -31.10
N ARG A 1074 15.05 -31.67 -30.38
CA ARG A 1074 15.53 -30.93 -29.18
C ARG A 1074 15.85 -29.47 -29.45
N HIS A 1075 16.49 -29.17 -30.57
CA HIS A 1075 16.85 -27.80 -30.97
C HIS A 1075 15.61 -26.94 -31.22
N SER A 1076 14.60 -27.49 -31.90
CA SER A 1076 13.33 -26.80 -32.16
C SER A 1076 12.52 -26.55 -30.88
N LEU A 1077 12.55 -27.50 -29.93
CA LEU A 1077 11.90 -27.37 -28.63
C LEU A 1077 12.55 -26.27 -27.79
N LEU A 1078 13.89 -26.25 -27.73
CA LEU A 1078 14.64 -25.25 -26.98
C LEU A 1078 14.52 -23.86 -27.59
N THR A 1079 14.47 -23.76 -28.92
CA THR A 1079 14.19 -22.51 -29.64
C THR A 1079 12.81 -21.96 -29.28
N THR A 1080 11.77 -22.79 -29.36
CA THR A 1080 10.39 -22.38 -29.01
C THR A 1080 10.31 -21.91 -27.56
N TYR A 1081 10.94 -22.65 -26.66
CA TYR A 1081 10.98 -22.33 -25.23
C TYR A 1081 11.69 -21.00 -24.94
N THR A 1082 12.87 -20.81 -25.52
CA THR A 1082 13.66 -19.58 -25.36
C THR A 1082 12.92 -18.38 -25.95
N GLN A 1083 12.26 -18.55 -27.10
CA GLN A 1083 11.45 -17.51 -27.73
C GLN A 1083 10.23 -17.12 -26.86
N GLN A 1084 9.57 -18.09 -26.22
CA GLN A 1084 8.47 -17.82 -25.28
C GLN A 1084 8.95 -17.06 -24.03
N LEU A 1085 10.12 -17.42 -23.49
CA LEU A 1085 10.72 -16.69 -22.37
C LEU A 1085 11.07 -15.24 -22.75
N VAL A 1086 11.70 -15.04 -23.90
CA VAL A 1086 12.02 -13.71 -24.44
C VAL A 1086 10.73 -12.89 -24.66
N ALA A 1087 9.68 -13.50 -25.21
CA ALA A 1087 8.38 -12.86 -25.42
C ALA A 1087 7.72 -12.42 -24.11
N LYS A 1088 7.79 -13.28 -23.09
CA LYS A 1088 7.28 -13.00 -21.75
C LYS A 1088 7.99 -11.80 -21.12
N VAL A 1089 9.31 -11.72 -21.24
CA VAL A 1089 10.13 -10.62 -20.71
C VAL A 1089 9.85 -9.30 -21.45
N LEU A 1090 9.70 -9.36 -22.78
CA LEU A 1090 9.38 -8.19 -23.62
C LEU A 1090 7.91 -7.73 -23.53
N GLY A 1091 7.00 -8.58 -23.04
CA GLY A 1091 5.56 -8.28 -23.04
C GLY A 1091 4.92 -8.33 -24.43
N HIS A 1092 5.51 -9.11 -25.35
CA HIS A 1092 5.05 -9.29 -26.73
C HIS A 1092 4.49 -10.70 -26.96
N GLY A 1093 3.77 -10.91 -28.07
CA GLY A 1093 3.40 -12.26 -28.52
C GLY A 1093 4.61 -12.98 -29.14
N SER A 1094 4.78 -14.28 -28.88
CA SER A 1094 5.95 -15.06 -29.34
C SER A 1094 6.15 -15.04 -30.87
N SER A 1095 5.08 -14.87 -31.64
CA SER A 1095 5.10 -14.77 -33.11
C SER A 1095 5.68 -13.46 -33.68
N GLN A 1096 6.06 -12.51 -32.83
CA GLN A 1096 6.59 -11.19 -33.23
C GLN A 1096 8.10 -11.04 -33.04
N ILE A 1097 8.80 -12.08 -32.55
CA ILE A 1097 10.24 -12.03 -32.27
C ILE A 1097 11.03 -12.57 -33.45
N ASP A 1098 11.90 -11.74 -34.01
CA ASP A 1098 12.92 -12.19 -34.96
C ASP A 1098 14.05 -12.89 -34.20
N ILE A 1099 14.18 -14.21 -34.38
CA ILE A 1099 15.15 -15.04 -33.67
C ILE A 1099 16.61 -14.78 -34.07
N GLN A 1100 16.85 -14.14 -35.23
CA GLN A 1100 18.18 -13.80 -35.74
C GLN A 1100 18.66 -12.44 -35.25
N GLN A 1101 17.74 -11.56 -34.83
CA GLN A 1101 18.08 -10.21 -34.40
C GLN A 1101 18.68 -10.20 -32.98
N PRO A 1102 19.70 -9.37 -32.71
CA PRO A 1102 20.19 -9.13 -31.36
C PRO A 1102 19.06 -8.71 -30.40
N LEU A 1103 18.96 -9.38 -29.24
CA LEU A 1103 17.93 -9.12 -28.23
C LEU A 1103 17.89 -7.65 -27.77
N ILE A 1104 19.03 -6.98 -27.72
CA ILE A 1104 19.13 -5.56 -27.35
C ILE A 1104 18.42 -4.63 -28.35
N ASN A 1105 18.41 -5.01 -29.64
CA ASN A 1105 17.71 -4.27 -30.70
C ASN A 1105 16.20 -4.55 -30.69
N LEU A 1106 15.77 -5.62 -30.01
CA LEU A 1106 14.37 -5.94 -29.76
C LEU A 1106 13.83 -5.25 -28.48
N GLY A 1107 14.66 -4.42 -27.83
CA GLY A 1107 14.26 -3.63 -26.66
C GLY A 1107 14.56 -4.30 -25.31
N ILE A 1108 15.34 -5.38 -25.28
CA ILE A 1108 15.85 -5.95 -24.01
C ILE A 1108 16.90 -5.00 -23.42
N ASP A 1109 16.58 -4.39 -22.28
CA ASP A 1109 17.50 -3.58 -21.48
C ASP A 1109 18.31 -4.40 -20.46
N SER A 1110 19.16 -3.73 -19.68
CA SER A 1110 20.00 -4.38 -18.66
C SER A 1110 19.19 -5.08 -17.56
N PHE A 1111 17.98 -4.62 -17.29
CA PHE A 1111 17.11 -5.21 -16.28
C PHE A 1111 16.38 -6.45 -16.81
N MET A 1112 15.84 -6.35 -18.02
CA MET A 1112 15.22 -7.46 -18.75
C MET A 1112 16.21 -8.59 -19.02
N SER A 1113 17.49 -8.27 -19.24
CA SER A 1113 18.55 -9.27 -19.39
C SER A 1113 18.72 -10.13 -18.12
N VAL A 1114 18.62 -9.50 -16.94
CA VAL A 1114 18.73 -10.20 -15.65
C VAL A 1114 17.49 -11.04 -15.40
N GLU A 1115 16.31 -10.51 -15.75
CA GLU A 1115 15.05 -11.26 -15.68
C GLU A 1115 15.09 -12.51 -16.56
N LEU A 1116 15.56 -12.37 -17.81
CA LEU A 1116 15.70 -13.49 -18.75
C LEU A 1116 16.74 -14.52 -18.26
N LYS A 1117 17.89 -14.04 -17.75
CA LYS A 1117 18.91 -14.91 -17.12
C LYS A 1117 18.32 -15.68 -15.94
N ASN A 1118 17.66 -15.00 -15.01
CA ASN A 1118 17.06 -15.63 -13.83
C ASN A 1118 15.95 -16.60 -14.24
N ALA A 1119 15.16 -16.28 -15.26
CA ALA A 1119 14.15 -17.17 -15.79
C ALA A 1119 14.78 -18.46 -16.34
N LEU A 1120 15.84 -18.36 -17.16
CA LEU A 1120 16.57 -19.52 -17.70
C LEU A 1120 17.24 -20.35 -16.60
N LYS A 1121 17.85 -19.70 -15.61
CA LYS A 1121 18.45 -20.38 -14.46
C LYS A 1121 17.40 -21.11 -13.63
N ASN A 1122 16.26 -20.46 -13.38
CA ASN A 1122 15.19 -21.02 -12.56
C ASN A 1122 14.46 -22.18 -13.25
N SER A 1123 14.36 -22.14 -14.59
CA SER A 1123 13.54 -23.07 -15.34
C SER A 1123 14.28 -24.26 -15.93
N ILE A 1124 15.52 -24.08 -16.37
CA ILE A 1124 16.33 -25.14 -17.02
C ILE A 1124 17.73 -25.29 -16.42
N ASN A 1125 18.01 -24.60 -15.30
CA ASN A 1125 19.31 -24.60 -14.60
C ASN A 1125 20.51 -24.18 -15.47
N ALA A 1126 20.24 -23.47 -16.57
CA ALA A 1126 21.27 -22.91 -17.42
C ALA A 1126 21.74 -21.56 -16.88
N ASP A 1127 23.05 -21.34 -16.84
CA ASP A 1127 23.66 -20.12 -16.32
C ASP A 1127 24.36 -19.38 -17.45
N ILE A 1128 23.63 -18.46 -18.06
CA ILE A 1128 24.17 -17.63 -19.12
C ILE A 1128 24.70 -16.33 -18.50
N PRO A 1129 25.99 -16.00 -18.67
CA PRO A 1129 26.55 -14.73 -18.20
C PRO A 1129 25.75 -13.55 -18.75
N ILE A 1130 25.43 -12.56 -17.90
CA ILE A 1130 24.60 -11.42 -18.29
C ILE A 1130 25.17 -10.67 -19.50
N VAL A 1131 26.52 -10.65 -19.57
CA VAL A 1131 27.29 -10.00 -20.61
C VAL A 1131 26.93 -10.49 -22.01
N ARG A 1132 26.52 -11.76 -22.17
CA ARG A 1132 26.11 -12.31 -23.46
C ARG A 1132 24.82 -11.66 -23.97
N PHE A 1133 23.85 -11.43 -23.10
CA PHE A 1133 22.62 -10.71 -23.44
C PHE A 1133 22.93 -9.27 -23.91
N LEU A 1134 23.89 -8.64 -23.24
CA LEU A 1134 24.25 -7.24 -23.45
C LEU A 1134 25.17 -7.03 -24.66
N GLN A 1135 25.94 -8.05 -25.08
CA GLN A 1135 26.69 -8.07 -26.33
C GLN A 1135 25.80 -8.23 -27.58
N GLY A 1136 24.48 -8.33 -27.40
CA GLY A 1136 23.53 -8.47 -28.49
C GLY A 1136 23.38 -9.90 -28.99
N ILE A 1137 23.35 -10.88 -28.07
CA ILE A 1137 23.01 -12.27 -28.43
C ILE A 1137 21.61 -12.32 -29.08
N SER A 1138 21.45 -13.15 -30.11
CA SER A 1138 20.15 -13.45 -30.71
C SER A 1138 19.52 -14.68 -30.05
N VAL A 1139 18.23 -14.94 -30.28
CA VAL A 1139 17.58 -16.16 -29.75
C VAL A 1139 18.29 -17.41 -30.25
N THR A 1140 18.71 -17.43 -31.53
CA THR A 1140 19.46 -18.56 -32.12
C THR A 1140 20.77 -18.84 -31.37
N HIS A 1141 21.61 -17.82 -31.19
CA HIS A 1141 22.89 -18.00 -30.49
C HIS A 1141 22.71 -18.34 -29.01
N LEU A 1142 21.64 -17.86 -28.38
CA LEU A 1142 21.30 -18.21 -27.00
C LEU A 1142 20.92 -19.69 -26.89
N VAL A 1143 20.15 -20.22 -27.86
CA VAL A 1143 19.81 -21.65 -27.94
C VAL A 1143 21.06 -22.51 -28.07
N ASP A 1144 22.01 -22.13 -28.93
CA ASP A 1144 23.26 -22.88 -29.10
C ASP A 1144 24.05 -23.00 -27.77
N LEU A 1145 24.16 -21.89 -27.02
CA LEU A 1145 24.81 -21.89 -25.70
C LEU A 1145 24.05 -22.75 -24.68
N LEU A 1146 22.72 -22.73 -24.71
CA LEU A 1146 21.89 -23.55 -23.84
C LEU A 1146 22.02 -25.04 -24.17
N GLU A 1147 22.13 -25.42 -25.46
CA GLU A 1147 22.37 -26.80 -25.87
C GLU A 1147 23.73 -27.32 -25.39
N GLU A 1148 24.78 -26.51 -25.48
CA GLU A 1148 26.12 -26.86 -24.96
C GLU A 1148 26.09 -27.11 -23.44
N GLN A 1149 25.44 -26.23 -22.67
CA GLN A 1149 25.34 -26.39 -21.21
C GLN A 1149 24.48 -27.59 -20.80
N LEU A 1150 23.38 -27.85 -21.52
CA LEU A 1150 22.49 -28.99 -21.25
C LEU A 1150 23.11 -30.33 -21.68
N ALA A 1151 23.97 -30.34 -22.71
CA ALA A 1151 24.73 -31.53 -23.12
C ALA A 1151 25.89 -31.86 -22.16
N GLY A 1152 26.48 -30.84 -21.51
CA GLY A 1152 27.60 -30.99 -20.57
C GLY A 1152 27.22 -31.41 -19.14
N ASN A 1153 25.95 -31.26 -18.74
CA ASN A 1153 25.44 -31.62 -17.40
C ASN A 1153 24.46 -32.80 -17.47
N PRO A 1154 24.91 -34.06 -17.48
CA PRO A 1154 24.00 -35.18 -17.26
C PRO A 1154 23.47 -35.08 -15.82
N VAL A 1155 22.19 -34.72 -15.69
CA VAL A 1155 21.46 -34.76 -14.42
C VAL A 1155 21.64 -36.16 -13.84
N LYS A 1156 22.38 -36.29 -12.73
CA LYS A 1156 22.47 -37.55 -12.00
C LYS A 1156 21.05 -37.96 -11.62
N GLN A 1157 20.54 -39.02 -12.24
CA GLN A 1157 19.31 -39.66 -11.80
C GLN A 1157 19.47 -40.03 -10.33
N ASP A 1158 18.67 -39.40 -9.48
CA ASP A 1158 18.57 -39.72 -8.06
C ASP A 1158 17.91 -41.09 -7.94
N ASN A 1159 18.72 -42.15 -7.99
CA ASN A 1159 18.29 -43.55 -7.89
C ASN A 1159 17.85 -43.96 -6.48
N SER A 1160 17.48 -43.01 -5.61
CA SER A 1160 17.04 -43.28 -4.25
C SER A 1160 15.56 -43.70 -4.11
N LEU A 1161 14.76 -43.64 -5.18
CA LEU A 1161 13.34 -44.02 -5.16
C LEU A 1161 13.04 -45.47 -5.61
N HIS A 1162 13.97 -46.17 -6.26
CA HIS A 1162 13.74 -47.55 -6.75
C HIS A 1162 14.19 -48.68 -5.80
N GLN A 1163 14.80 -48.37 -4.64
CA GLN A 1163 15.20 -49.40 -3.66
C GLN A 1163 14.23 -49.64 -2.49
N ARG A 1164 13.06 -48.99 -2.45
CA ARG A 1164 12.07 -49.16 -1.36
C ARG A 1164 10.82 -49.99 -1.67
N VAL A 1165 10.74 -50.64 -2.85
CA VAL A 1165 9.57 -51.49 -3.20
C VAL A 1165 9.95 -52.96 -3.49
N ALA A 1166 11.22 -53.36 -3.37
CA ALA A 1166 11.65 -54.75 -3.53
C ALA A 1166 12.05 -55.41 -2.19
N GLY A 1167 11.19 -55.26 -1.17
CA GLY A 1167 11.42 -55.77 0.18
C GLY A 1167 10.18 -56.34 0.87
N GLU A 1168 9.09 -56.58 0.14
CA GLU A 1168 7.94 -57.40 0.58
C GLU A 1168 7.40 -58.17 -0.62
N LEU A 1169 8.07 -59.28 -0.97
CA LEU A 1169 7.53 -60.49 -1.59
C LEU A 1169 8.53 -61.64 -1.41
#